data_AF-A0A5K7ZRS4-F1
#
_entry.id   AF-A0A5K7ZRS4-F1
#
_cell.length_a   1.000
_cell.length_b   1.000
_cell.length_c   1.000
_cell.angle_alpha   90.00
_cell.angle_beta   90.00
_cell.angle_gamma   90.00
#
_symmetry.space_group_name_H-M   'P 1'
#
loop_
_entity.id
_entity.type
_entity.pdbx_description
1 polymer ?
#
loop_
_entity_poly.entity_id
_entity_poly.type
_entity_poly.pdbx_seq_one_letter_code
_entity_poly.pdbx_strand_id
1 'polypeptide(L)'
;MNATNAHQPIILAPAGNRAAFLAALAAGADAIYCGLKSMSARMEAKNFSLEELAQLVRLAHDRGTKVYVTLNTLIKPDEVQPAGQIIDILGRQVRPDALIVQDPGVVGLARQAGFDGEIHLSTLANVSFPRALGFVARHLNVDRVVVPRELSIDEIKAMAGACPKTLSIEAFIHGALCYGVSGRCYWSSYMGGKSGLRGRCVQPCRRYYRQGGQAVRTFSCQDFSVDVLVKILGQVKKVVSWKIEGRKKGPHYVYYTVTAYRMLRDQGHDVNIKRDALALLDQALGRERSHYRFLPQRPQTPIDTRRQTASGLFMGKVQGPAKNPWVVVRHTLLPGDVLRIGYEDEAVHSICRVTRHVPQKGRYPLKLGGTRTPRSGAPVFLTDRREKALEAMIAEVEAGGAPPEEIGPSTFTTTLPTPMLKKQRPLEMRVGRTPTRSTGRHATGIWLSETAVANIGRSAGENLWIWLPPVLWPDDQDRVAGLVSRSLEKGVRRFVLNMPWQMALFNRPQGLTLWAGPFCNAANAFCLESFRTLGFAGAFVSPELGETDILTLCRQRPLPLGIVLSGHWPLCISRTLADGMKLRVPFESPRGEQAWAEQHGPDYWIFPNWKLDITEKRRLLEQAGIQMFVHLDEPVPKDVPIKKRPGLWNWDVGLK
;
A
#
# COMPACT_ATOMS: atom_id res chain seq x y z
N MET A 1 21.60 -40.10 -4.29
CA MET A 1 22.15 -38.74 -4.11
C MET A 1 21.80 -37.90 -5.33
N ASN A 2 20.95 -36.89 -5.15
CA ASN A 2 20.88 -35.63 -5.91
C ASN A 2 19.61 -34.87 -5.47
N ALA A 3 19.69 -34.21 -4.32
CA ALA A 3 18.77 -33.15 -3.93
C ALA A 3 19.62 -32.04 -3.33
N THR A 4 20.19 -31.21 -4.20
CA THR A 4 20.85 -29.96 -3.82
C THR A 4 19.85 -29.09 -3.07
N ASN A 5 19.97 -29.04 -1.74
CA ASN A 5 19.55 -28.00 -0.80
C ASN A 5 18.83 -26.80 -1.44
N ALA A 6 17.59 -27.00 -1.91
CA ALA A 6 16.91 -26.06 -2.79
C ALA A 6 16.18 -25.03 -1.93
N HIS A 7 16.62 -23.77 -2.04
CA HIS A 7 15.89 -22.62 -1.51
C HIS A 7 14.43 -22.65 -1.99
N GLN A 8 13.49 -22.91 -1.08
CA GLN A 8 12.07 -22.99 -1.38
C GLN A 8 11.33 -21.88 -0.64
N PRO A 9 10.77 -20.88 -1.36
CA PRO A 9 10.03 -19.79 -0.73
C PRO A 9 8.74 -20.28 -0.07
N ILE A 10 8.41 -19.73 1.11
CA ILE A 10 7.14 -20.03 1.79
C ILE A 10 5.96 -19.41 1.06
N ILE A 11 4.79 -20.05 1.07
CA ILE A 11 3.52 -19.46 0.61
C ILE A 11 2.87 -18.74 1.79
N LEU A 12 2.82 -17.41 1.69
CA LEU A 12 2.20 -16.55 2.70
C LEU A 12 0.76 -16.20 2.29
N ALA A 13 -0.20 -16.82 2.99
CA ALA A 13 -1.63 -16.69 2.73
C ALA A 13 -2.28 -15.52 3.48
N PRO A 14 -3.23 -14.79 2.85
CA PRO A 14 -3.98 -13.74 3.52
C PRO A 14 -5.17 -14.28 4.31
N ALA A 15 -5.41 -13.75 5.51
CA ALA A 15 -6.65 -13.98 6.25
C ALA A 15 -7.23 -12.67 6.80
N GLY A 16 -8.50 -12.39 6.49
CA GLY A 16 -9.24 -11.26 7.08
C GLY A 16 -10.45 -11.65 7.93
N ASN A 17 -10.65 -12.95 8.14
CA ASN A 17 -11.63 -13.54 9.03
C ASN A 17 -11.25 -15.01 9.32
N ARG A 18 -11.87 -15.60 10.34
CA ARG A 18 -11.66 -17.00 10.76
C ARG A 18 -11.78 -18.03 9.65
N ALA A 19 -12.86 -17.98 8.85
CA ALA A 19 -13.05 -18.95 7.77
C ALA A 19 -11.91 -18.89 6.73
N ALA A 20 -11.44 -17.69 6.39
CA ALA A 20 -10.29 -17.52 5.50
C ALA A 20 -8.98 -18.02 6.12
N PHE A 21 -8.79 -17.86 7.43
CA PHE A 21 -7.64 -18.41 8.16
C PHE A 21 -7.63 -19.93 8.12
N LEU A 22 -8.76 -20.56 8.47
CA LEU A 22 -8.93 -22.02 8.45
C LEU A 22 -8.81 -22.57 7.02
N ALA A 23 -9.29 -21.85 6.02
CA ALA A 23 -9.11 -22.22 4.61
C ALA A 23 -7.63 -22.18 4.17
N ALA A 24 -6.83 -21.25 4.69
CA ALA A 24 -5.39 -21.21 4.44
C ALA A 24 -4.68 -22.42 5.06
N LEU A 25 -5.06 -22.80 6.28
CA LEU A 25 -4.57 -24.03 6.94
C LEU A 25 -4.97 -25.28 6.16
N ALA A 26 -6.24 -25.39 5.74
CA ALA A 26 -6.74 -26.51 4.94
C ALA A 26 -5.99 -26.63 3.59
N ALA A 27 -5.64 -25.50 2.98
CA ALA A 27 -4.83 -25.48 1.75
C ALA A 27 -3.34 -25.78 1.99
N GLY A 28 -2.91 -25.89 3.25
CA GLY A 28 -1.53 -26.15 3.67
C GLY A 28 -0.58 -24.98 3.44
N ALA A 29 -1.02 -23.74 3.71
CA ALA A 29 -0.14 -22.58 3.72
C ALA A 29 1.00 -22.74 4.73
N ASP A 30 2.22 -22.35 4.35
CA ASP A 30 3.37 -22.39 5.27
C ASP A 30 3.33 -21.23 6.28
N ALA A 31 2.70 -20.12 5.90
CA ALA A 31 2.46 -18.99 6.78
C ALA A 31 1.14 -18.26 6.45
N ILE A 32 0.54 -17.62 7.45
CA ILE A 32 -0.69 -16.84 7.31
C ILE A 32 -0.43 -15.43 7.85
N TYR A 33 -0.79 -14.39 7.07
CA TYR A 33 -0.82 -13.02 7.59
C TYR A 33 -2.24 -12.50 7.79
N CYS A 34 -2.46 -11.88 8.95
CA CYS A 34 -3.75 -11.36 9.37
C CYS A 34 -3.62 -10.01 10.07
N GLY A 35 -4.75 -9.33 10.30
CA GLY A 35 -4.78 -8.05 11.01
C GLY A 35 -5.77 -8.07 12.16
N LEU A 36 -5.52 -7.23 13.16
CA LEU A 36 -6.45 -6.98 14.26
C LEU A 36 -7.58 -6.04 13.82
N LYS A 37 -8.64 -5.96 14.63
CA LYS A 37 -9.75 -5.02 14.42
C LYS A 37 -9.30 -3.55 14.39
N SER A 38 -8.17 -3.23 15.03
CA SER A 38 -7.48 -1.94 14.97
C SER A 38 -6.11 -2.07 14.29
N MET A 39 -5.54 -0.93 13.85
CA MET A 39 -4.16 -0.83 13.34
C MET A 39 -3.79 -1.70 12.11
N SER A 40 -4.79 -2.13 11.34
CA SER A 40 -4.63 -2.92 10.11
C SER A 40 -4.91 -2.09 8.85
N ALA A 41 -4.04 -2.13 7.83
CA ALA A 41 -4.26 -1.44 6.54
C ALA A 41 -5.43 -2.01 5.69
N ARG A 42 -6.28 -2.86 6.29
CA ARG A 42 -7.52 -3.39 5.75
C ARG A 42 -8.61 -3.38 6.85
N MET A 43 -8.85 -2.23 7.48
CA MET A 43 -9.83 -2.10 8.58
C MET A 43 -11.26 -2.50 8.20
N GLU A 44 -11.62 -2.48 6.92
CA GLU A 44 -12.94 -2.96 6.47
C GLU A 44 -13.08 -4.50 6.42
N ALA A 45 -12.00 -5.26 6.62
CA ALA A 45 -12.12 -6.70 6.86
C ALA A 45 -12.68 -6.95 8.26
N LYS A 46 -13.32 -8.11 8.50
CA LYS A 46 -13.83 -8.45 9.84
C LYS A 46 -12.70 -8.40 10.89
N ASN A 47 -11.51 -8.87 10.49
CA ASN A 47 -10.30 -8.95 11.30
C ASN A 47 -10.53 -9.73 12.61
N PHE A 48 -9.47 -9.89 13.42
CA PHE A 48 -9.47 -10.77 14.59
C PHE A 48 -9.47 -9.96 15.89
N SER A 49 -10.14 -10.48 16.92
CA SER A 49 -9.84 -10.06 18.30
C SER A 49 -8.58 -10.77 18.80
N LEU A 50 -8.04 -10.35 19.93
CA LEU A 50 -6.81 -10.95 20.49
C LEU A 50 -7.06 -12.40 20.94
N GLU A 51 -8.23 -12.65 21.55
CA GLU A 51 -8.66 -13.97 22.04
C GLU A 51 -8.83 -14.95 20.87
N GLU A 52 -9.54 -14.53 19.82
CA GLU A 52 -9.74 -15.33 18.62
C GLU A 52 -8.39 -15.63 17.94
N LEU A 53 -7.51 -14.63 17.88
CA LEU A 53 -6.20 -14.80 17.25
C LEU A 53 -5.29 -15.73 18.05
N ALA A 54 -5.26 -15.65 19.38
CA ALA A 54 -4.46 -16.55 20.22
C ALA A 54 -4.84 -18.02 20.00
N GLN A 55 -6.14 -18.31 19.87
CA GLN A 55 -6.63 -19.65 19.53
C GLN A 55 -6.11 -20.10 18.15
N LEU A 56 -6.23 -19.24 17.13
CA LEU A 56 -5.85 -19.56 15.76
C LEU A 56 -4.33 -19.67 15.57
N VAL A 57 -3.54 -18.91 16.32
CA VAL A 57 -2.07 -19.01 16.31
C VAL A 57 -1.63 -20.37 16.83
N ARG A 58 -2.16 -20.83 17.97
CA ARG A 58 -1.89 -22.18 18.50
C ARG A 58 -2.27 -23.26 17.49
N LEU A 59 -3.48 -23.18 16.94
CA LEU A 59 -3.95 -24.11 15.91
C LEU A 59 -3.02 -24.18 14.67
N ALA A 60 -2.49 -23.02 14.26
CA ALA A 60 -1.56 -22.93 13.15
C ALA A 60 -0.20 -23.53 13.51
N HIS A 61 0.33 -23.24 14.70
CA HIS A 61 1.60 -23.78 15.20
C HIS A 61 1.55 -25.30 15.35
N ASP A 62 0.44 -25.86 15.84
CA ASP A 62 0.22 -27.32 15.91
C ASP A 62 0.26 -28.00 14.52
N ARG A 63 0.05 -27.22 13.46
CA ARG A 63 0.12 -27.65 12.05
C ARG A 63 1.40 -27.23 11.35
N GLY A 64 2.36 -26.64 12.06
CA GLY A 64 3.63 -26.15 11.50
C GLY A 64 3.48 -24.90 10.62
N THR A 65 2.35 -24.18 10.69
CA THR A 65 2.10 -22.95 9.95
C THR A 65 2.43 -21.73 10.81
N LYS A 66 3.24 -20.81 10.27
CA LYS A 66 3.58 -19.54 10.95
C LYS A 66 2.46 -18.51 10.85
N VAL A 67 2.38 -17.59 11.81
CA VAL A 67 1.40 -16.50 11.80
C VAL A 67 2.05 -15.13 11.92
N TYR A 68 1.74 -14.25 10.98
CA TYR A 68 2.23 -12.87 10.94
C TYR A 68 1.09 -11.87 11.18
N VAL A 69 1.28 -10.94 12.10
CA VAL A 69 0.28 -9.92 12.44
C VAL A 69 0.64 -8.58 11.80
N THR A 70 -0.29 -7.98 11.08
CA THR A 70 -0.06 -6.68 10.46
C THR A 70 -0.43 -5.55 11.42
N LEU A 71 0.56 -4.70 11.72
CA LEU A 71 0.41 -3.40 12.38
C LEU A 71 0.88 -2.31 11.41
N ASN A 72 0.37 -2.37 10.20
CA ASN A 72 0.85 -1.58 9.06
C ASN A 72 -0.08 -0.42 8.71
N THR A 73 -0.70 0.23 9.69
CA THR A 73 -1.35 1.54 9.53
C THR A 73 -0.42 2.67 9.94
N LEU A 74 -0.69 3.87 9.46
CA LEU A 74 -0.07 5.07 9.99
C LEU A 74 -0.54 5.27 11.43
N ILE A 75 0.35 5.32 12.41
CA ILE A 75 0.03 5.46 13.84
C ILE A 75 0.00 6.95 14.22
N LYS A 76 -1.12 7.43 14.77
CA LYS A 76 -1.27 8.81 15.25
C LYS A 76 -0.51 9.03 16.58
N PRO A 77 -0.25 10.28 16.98
CA PRO A 77 0.46 10.57 18.23
C PRO A 77 -0.22 9.99 19.48
N ASP A 78 -1.55 10.02 19.53
CA ASP A 78 -2.37 9.49 20.64
C ASP A 78 -2.51 7.95 20.60
N GLU A 79 -2.13 7.31 19.50
CA GLU A 79 -2.24 5.85 19.31
C GLU A 79 -0.96 5.10 19.68
N VAL A 80 0.14 5.79 20.02
CA VAL A 80 1.42 5.15 20.35
C VAL A 80 1.31 4.25 21.58
N GLN A 81 0.67 4.73 22.65
CA GLN A 81 0.46 3.95 23.88
C GLN A 81 -0.44 2.72 23.63
N PRO A 82 -1.64 2.87 23.04
CA PRO A 82 -2.45 1.71 22.64
C PRO A 82 -1.71 0.72 21.74
N ALA A 83 -0.89 1.19 20.79
CA ALA A 83 -0.12 0.33 19.90
C ALA A 83 0.90 -0.51 20.68
N GLY A 84 1.61 0.11 21.63
CA GLY A 84 2.56 -0.59 22.49
C GLY A 84 1.89 -1.65 23.37
N GLN A 85 0.72 -1.35 23.94
CA GLN A 85 -0.06 -2.30 24.74
C GLN A 85 -0.54 -3.50 23.91
N ILE A 86 -0.98 -3.27 22.68
CA ILE A 86 -1.32 -4.35 21.74
C ILE A 86 -0.10 -5.20 21.44
N ILE A 87 1.05 -4.59 21.16
CA ILE A 87 2.29 -5.34 20.85
C ILE A 87 2.75 -6.17 22.05
N ASP A 88 2.67 -5.63 23.26
CA ASP A 88 2.98 -6.35 24.50
C ASP A 88 2.08 -7.58 24.70
N ILE A 89 0.77 -7.44 24.48
CA ILE A 89 -0.16 -8.59 24.52
C ILE A 89 0.17 -9.60 23.41
N LEU A 90 0.46 -9.12 22.21
CA LEU A 90 0.86 -9.99 21.09
C LEU A 90 2.11 -10.79 21.45
N GLY A 91 3.14 -10.16 22.02
CA GLY A 91 4.38 -10.84 22.41
C GLY A 91 4.19 -11.87 23.53
N ARG A 92 3.40 -11.55 24.55
CA ARG A 92 3.27 -12.42 25.73
C ARG A 92 2.25 -13.55 25.56
N GLN A 93 1.10 -13.26 24.97
CA GLN A 93 -0.08 -14.13 25.05
C GLN A 93 -0.51 -14.71 23.70
N VAL A 94 -0.40 -13.93 22.61
CA VAL A 94 -0.80 -14.41 21.27
C VAL A 94 0.36 -15.13 20.56
N ARG A 95 1.59 -14.64 20.78
CA ARG A 95 2.87 -15.16 20.25
C ARG A 95 2.90 -15.39 18.73
N PRO A 96 2.57 -14.39 17.89
CA PRO A 96 2.78 -14.51 16.46
C PRO A 96 4.27 -14.53 16.10
N ASP A 97 4.63 -15.22 15.02
CA ASP A 97 6.01 -15.33 14.54
C ASP A 97 6.59 -14.00 14.03
N ALA A 98 5.75 -13.09 13.55
CA ALA A 98 6.21 -11.81 13.01
C ALA A 98 5.18 -10.67 13.10
N LEU A 99 5.68 -9.43 13.15
CA LEU A 99 4.91 -8.21 12.91
C LEU A 99 5.24 -7.62 11.54
N ILE A 100 4.20 -7.28 10.76
CA ILE A 100 4.35 -6.55 9.49
C ILE A 100 4.00 -5.08 9.72
N VAL A 101 4.99 -4.20 9.64
CA VAL A 101 4.88 -2.78 10.02
C VAL A 101 5.18 -1.86 8.83
N GLN A 102 4.60 -0.66 8.78
CA GLN A 102 4.98 0.35 7.76
C GLN A 102 5.81 1.50 8.32
N ASP A 103 5.57 1.84 9.59
CA ASP A 103 6.20 2.97 10.26
C ASP A 103 7.49 2.49 10.94
N PRO A 104 8.67 3.06 10.60
CA PRO A 104 9.93 2.68 11.25
C PRO A 104 9.90 2.90 12.77
N GLY A 105 9.10 3.84 13.28
CA GLY A 105 8.90 4.05 14.71
C GLY A 105 8.31 2.85 15.44
N VAL A 106 7.48 2.06 14.77
CA VAL A 106 6.86 0.86 15.36
C VAL A 106 7.92 -0.23 15.60
N VAL A 107 9.05 -0.22 14.88
CA VAL A 107 10.17 -1.13 15.15
C VAL A 107 10.72 -0.91 16.56
N GLY A 108 11.01 0.36 16.90
CA GLY A 108 11.49 0.72 18.24
C GLY A 108 10.45 0.48 19.32
N LEU A 109 9.18 0.81 19.05
CA LEU A 109 8.08 0.55 19.97
C LEU A 109 7.89 -0.95 20.24
N ALA A 110 7.98 -1.79 19.22
CA ALA A 110 7.81 -3.23 19.36
C ALA A 110 8.89 -3.85 20.24
N ARG A 111 10.15 -3.43 20.07
CA ARG A 111 11.24 -3.87 20.93
C ARG A 111 11.09 -3.33 22.36
N GLN A 112 10.64 -2.08 22.54
CA GLN A 112 10.34 -1.52 23.86
C GLN A 112 9.22 -2.31 24.58
N ALA A 113 8.21 -2.76 23.84
CA ALA A 113 7.11 -3.59 24.34
C ALA A 113 7.48 -5.08 24.54
N GLY A 114 8.74 -5.46 24.33
CA GLY A 114 9.22 -6.82 24.56
C GLY A 114 8.86 -7.83 23.47
N PHE A 115 8.48 -7.38 22.26
CA PHE A 115 8.25 -8.29 21.14
C PHE A 115 9.58 -8.83 20.58
N ASP A 116 9.76 -10.15 20.64
CA ASP A 116 10.96 -10.89 20.28
C ASP A 116 10.91 -11.53 18.88
N GLY A 117 9.72 -11.66 18.29
CA GLY A 117 9.53 -12.21 16.94
C GLY A 117 10.10 -11.33 15.81
N GLU A 118 9.97 -11.84 14.57
CA GLU A 118 10.48 -11.17 13.38
C GLU A 118 9.72 -9.84 13.13
N ILE A 119 10.41 -8.82 12.61
CA ILE A 119 9.78 -7.58 12.14
C ILE A 119 9.99 -7.46 10.64
N HIS A 120 8.88 -7.35 9.90
CA HIS A 120 8.86 -7.22 8.46
C HIS A 120 8.44 -5.82 8.05
N LEU A 121 9.24 -5.14 7.23
CA LEU A 121 8.83 -3.88 6.61
C LEU A 121 7.86 -4.13 5.46
N SER A 122 6.62 -3.67 5.66
CA SER A 122 5.55 -3.65 4.67
C SER A 122 5.98 -2.91 3.41
N THR A 123 5.40 -3.27 2.26
CA THR A 123 5.58 -2.54 1.00
C THR A 123 5.17 -1.05 1.11
N LEU A 124 4.34 -0.70 2.11
CA LEU A 124 3.98 0.68 2.45
C LEU A 124 5.18 1.52 2.96
N ALA A 125 6.22 0.89 3.53
CA ALA A 125 7.47 1.55 3.90
C ALA A 125 8.32 1.95 2.68
N ASN A 126 7.96 1.44 1.49
CA ASN A 126 8.54 1.80 0.19
C ASN A 126 10.07 1.60 0.11
N VAL A 127 10.58 0.47 0.62
CA VAL A 127 11.97 0.04 0.36
C VAL A 127 12.02 -0.55 -1.06
N SER A 128 12.35 0.29 -2.05
CA SER A 128 12.15 -0.03 -3.47
C SER A 128 13.41 -0.06 -4.34
N PHE A 129 14.60 0.20 -3.79
CA PHE A 129 15.85 0.18 -4.56
C PHE A 129 17.01 -0.52 -3.81
N PRO A 130 17.99 -1.12 -4.51
CA PRO A 130 18.97 -2.04 -3.93
C PRO A 130 19.79 -1.46 -2.78
N ARG A 131 20.36 -0.25 -2.93
CA ARG A 131 21.17 0.40 -1.88
C ARG A 131 20.40 0.61 -0.57
N ALA A 132 19.06 0.72 -0.62
CA ALA A 132 18.22 0.86 0.56
C ALA A 132 18.31 -0.35 1.51
N LEU A 133 18.43 -1.57 0.99
CA LEU A 133 18.43 -2.80 1.80
C LEU A 133 19.59 -2.84 2.78
N GLY A 134 20.79 -2.48 2.31
CA GLY A 134 21.98 -2.38 3.15
C GLY A 134 21.85 -1.31 4.24
N PHE A 135 21.22 -0.18 3.92
CA PHE A 135 20.97 0.89 4.89
C PHE A 135 19.94 0.47 5.95
N VAL A 136 18.82 -0.12 5.53
CA VAL A 136 17.78 -0.66 6.42
C VAL A 136 18.39 -1.67 7.40
N ALA A 137 19.12 -2.67 6.89
CA ALA A 137 19.69 -3.73 7.71
C ALA A 137 20.71 -3.23 8.75
N ARG A 138 21.41 -2.12 8.48
CA ARG A 138 22.39 -1.54 9.41
C ARG A 138 21.77 -0.70 10.52
N HIS A 139 20.60 -0.12 10.27
CA HIS A 139 20.03 0.93 11.13
C HIS A 139 18.69 0.57 11.75
N LEU A 140 18.02 -0.48 11.27
CA LEU A 140 16.77 -0.96 11.82
C LEU A 140 16.88 -2.45 12.16
N ASN A 141 16.33 -2.83 13.31
CA ASN A 141 16.21 -4.22 13.74
C ASN A 141 14.98 -4.84 13.03
N VAL A 142 15.16 -5.20 11.76
CA VAL A 142 14.14 -5.82 10.91
C VAL A 142 14.73 -7.00 10.16
N ASP A 143 13.92 -8.03 9.97
CA ASP A 143 14.33 -9.32 9.43
C ASP A 143 14.00 -9.45 7.94
N ARG A 144 12.95 -8.73 7.50
CA ARG A 144 12.40 -8.89 6.15
C ARG A 144 11.90 -7.59 5.55
N VAL A 145 12.07 -7.46 4.24
CA VAL A 145 11.48 -6.38 3.44
C VAL A 145 10.50 -6.95 2.41
N VAL A 146 9.27 -6.44 2.42
CA VAL A 146 8.28 -6.72 1.37
C VAL A 146 8.48 -5.75 0.22
N VAL A 147 8.98 -6.24 -0.93
CA VAL A 147 9.27 -5.39 -2.08
C VAL A 147 8.00 -4.94 -2.82
N PRO A 148 8.02 -3.79 -3.53
CA PRO A 148 6.90 -3.32 -4.34
C PRO A 148 6.48 -4.32 -5.43
N ARG A 149 5.18 -4.30 -5.79
CA ARG A 149 4.60 -5.14 -6.86
C ARG A 149 4.93 -4.65 -8.26
N GLU A 150 5.43 -3.42 -8.34
CA GLU A 150 5.81 -2.72 -9.54
C GLU A 150 7.21 -3.10 -10.04
N LEU A 151 7.94 -3.94 -9.28
CA LEU A 151 9.26 -4.42 -9.67
C LEU A 151 9.16 -5.57 -10.69
N SER A 152 10.01 -5.50 -11.69
CA SER A 152 10.29 -6.59 -12.63
C SER A 152 11.16 -7.68 -11.98
N ILE A 153 11.27 -8.85 -12.61
CA ILE A 153 12.14 -9.93 -12.14
C ILE A 153 13.62 -9.51 -12.09
N ASP A 154 14.09 -8.68 -13.01
CA ASP A 154 15.48 -8.21 -13.03
C ASP A 154 15.74 -7.20 -11.92
N GLU A 155 14.76 -6.34 -11.63
CA GLU A 155 14.78 -5.45 -10.48
C GLU A 155 14.76 -6.22 -9.16
N ILE A 156 13.96 -7.29 -9.06
CA ILE A 156 13.94 -8.19 -7.89
C ILE A 156 15.29 -8.90 -7.72
N LYS A 157 15.93 -9.34 -8.81
CA LYS A 157 17.29 -9.92 -8.77
C LYS A 157 18.32 -8.89 -8.31
N ALA A 158 18.23 -7.63 -8.76
CA ALA A 158 19.10 -6.55 -8.29
C ALA A 158 18.91 -6.28 -6.79
N MET A 159 17.67 -6.25 -6.32
CA MET A 159 17.36 -6.16 -4.88
C MET A 159 17.98 -7.34 -4.12
N ALA A 160 17.79 -8.56 -4.60
CA ALA A 160 18.35 -9.77 -3.99
C ALA A 160 19.89 -9.75 -3.95
N GLY A 161 20.56 -9.28 -5.01
CA GLY A 161 22.02 -9.17 -5.07
C GLY A 161 22.60 -8.19 -4.05
N ALA A 162 21.88 -7.11 -3.74
CA ALA A 162 22.28 -6.14 -2.72
C ALA A 162 21.78 -6.48 -1.30
N CYS A 163 21.00 -7.54 -1.13
CA CYS A 163 20.35 -7.89 0.12
C CYS A 163 21.36 -8.49 1.12
N PRO A 164 21.59 -7.86 2.29
CA PRO A 164 22.53 -8.36 3.31
C PRO A 164 22.16 -9.76 3.82
N LYS A 165 23.11 -10.44 4.48
CA LYS A 165 22.88 -11.77 5.08
C LYS A 165 21.81 -11.76 6.17
N THR A 166 21.71 -10.68 6.93
CA THR A 166 20.77 -10.49 8.05
C THR A 166 19.34 -10.12 7.61
N LEU A 167 19.11 -9.94 6.30
CA LEU A 167 17.83 -9.50 5.76
C LEU A 167 17.35 -10.47 4.68
N SER A 168 16.04 -10.66 4.61
CA SER A 168 15.37 -11.42 3.55
C SER A 168 14.34 -10.58 2.78
N ILE A 169 13.95 -11.07 1.61
CA ILE A 169 12.95 -10.40 0.74
C ILE A 169 11.66 -11.24 0.69
N GLU A 170 10.54 -10.54 0.74
CA GLU A 170 9.21 -11.08 0.43
C GLU A 170 8.67 -10.40 -0.83
N ALA A 171 8.17 -11.20 -1.77
CA ALA A 171 7.59 -10.71 -3.02
C ALA A 171 6.13 -11.14 -3.11
N PHE A 172 5.27 -10.23 -3.54
CA PHE A 172 3.92 -10.61 -3.91
C PHE A 172 3.94 -11.47 -5.17
N ILE A 173 3.04 -12.44 -5.26
CA ILE A 173 2.87 -13.31 -6.41
C ILE A 173 1.46 -13.25 -7.01
N HIS A 174 0.48 -12.74 -6.26
CA HIS A 174 -0.91 -12.73 -6.70
C HIS A 174 -1.76 -11.68 -5.98
N GLY A 175 -2.84 -11.24 -6.62
CA GLY A 175 -3.92 -10.45 -6.01
C GLY A 175 -3.98 -8.99 -6.49
N ALA A 176 -4.92 -8.23 -5.93
CA ALA A 176 -5.33 -6.94 -6.50
C ALA A 176 -4.21 -5.88 -6.57
N LEU A 177 -3.89 -5.37 -7.76
CA LEU A 177 -2.96 -4.25 -7.92
C LEU A 177 -3.59 -2.93 -7.48
N CYS A 178 -2.78 -2.10 -6.82
CA CYS A 178 -3.12 -0.70 -6.58
C CYS A 178 -2.66 0.12 -7.79
N TYR A 179 -3.39 1.19 -8.12
CA TYR A 179 -2.94 2.15 -9.12
C TYR A 179 -1.75 2.96 -8.61
N GLY A 180 -1.89 3.52 -7.40
CA GLY A 180 -0.81 4.26 -6.77
C GLY A 180 0.23 3.34 -6.14
N VAL A 181 1.50 3.72 -6.23
CA VAL A 181 2.62 3.09 -5.53
C VAL A 181 2.31 3.03 -4.04
N SER A 182 2.61 1.88 -3.42
CA SER A 182 2.34 1.65 -2.00
C SER A 182 2.99 2.73 -1.13
N GLY A 183 2.22 3.33 -0.23
CA GLY A 183 2.68 4.45 0.61
C GLY A 183 2.62 5.83 -0.07
N ARG A 184 2.19 5.93 -1.34
CA ARG A 184 2.17 7.17 -2.14
C ARG A 184 0.80 7.49 -2.76
N CYS A 185 -0.27 7.00 -2.14
CA CYS A 185 -1.65 7.23 -2.58
C CYS A 185 -2.47 7.89 -1.46
N TYR A 186 -2.81 9.15 -1.66
CA TYR A 186 -3.62 9.98 -0.77
C TYR A 186 -5.05 10.18 -1.31
N TRP A 187 -5.34 9.66 -2.51
CA TRP A 187 -6.53 9.96 -3.30
C TRP A 187 -7.83 9.84 -2.50
N SER A 188 -8.04 8.71 -1.82
CA SER A 188 -9.24 8.47 -1.02
C SER A 188 -9.36 9.43 0.18
N SER A 189 -8.23 9.75 0.82
CA SER A 189 -8.16 10.71 1.92
C SER A 189 -8.47 12.12 1.44
N TYR A 190 -7.85 12.50 0.33
CA TYR A 190 -8.01 13.80 -0.27
C TYR A 190 -9.45 14.07 -0.70
N MET A 191 -10.22 13.04 -1.06
CA MET A 191 -11.64 13.19 -1.44
C MET A 191 -12.63 13.15 -0.26
N GLY A 192 -12.26 12.62 0.91
CA GLY A 192 -13.23 12.42 1.99
C GLY A 192 -12.70 11.89 3.32
N GLY A 193 -11.43 12.14 3.65
CA GLY A 193 -10.80 11.79 4.93
C GLY A 193 -10.57 10.30 5.16
N LYS A 194 -10.83 9.45 4.17
CA LYS A 194 -10.68 7.99 4.28
C LYS A 194 -9.29 7.57 3.81
N SER A 195 -8.31 7.60 4.70
CA SER A 195 -6.91 7.31 4.37
C SER A 195 -6.67 5.87 3.92
N GLY A 196 -5.94 5.71 2.81
CA GLY A 196 -5.44 4.42 2.36
C GLY A 196 -4.28 3.90 3.22
N LEU A 197 -3.48 4.80 3.82
CA LEU A 197 -2.41 4.45 4.75
C LEU A 197 -2.96 3.93 6.08
N ARG A 198 -4.25 4.14 6.36
CA ARG A 198 -4.98 3.57 7.50
C ARG A 198 -6.00 2.50 7.11
N GLY A 199 -5.96 2.02 5.88
CA GLY A 199 -6.82 0.91 5.45
C GLY A 199 -8.31 1.24 5.25
N ARG A 200 -8.66 2.52 5.14
CA ARG A 200 -10.02 3.02 4.91
C ARG A 200 -10.32 3.39 3.45
N CYS A 201 -9.39 3.10 2.54
CA CYS A 201 -9.49 3.49 1.13
C CYS A 201 -10.81 3.06 0.49
N VAL A 202 -11.57 4.01 -0.06
CA VAL A 202 -12.81 3.75 -0.82
C VAL A 202 -12.58 3.54 -2.32
N GLN A 203 -11.33 3.26 -2.69
CA GLN A 203 -10.94 2.86 -4.03
C GLN A 203 -11.38 3.84 -5.15
N PRO A 204 -11.10 5.15 -5.05
CA PRO A 204 -11.51 6.12 -6.07
C PRO A 204 -10.96 5.78 -7.47
N CYS A 205 -9.76 5.19 -7.55
CA CYS A 205 -9.17 4.72 -8.80
C CYS A 205 -10.01 3.65 -9.55
N ARG A 206 -11.01 3.04 -8.89
CA ARG A 206 -11.87 2.02 -9.49
C ARG A 206 -13.10 2.59 -10.20
N ARG A 207 -13.33 3.90 -10.07
CA ARG A 207 -14.43 4.62 -10.71
C ARG A 207 -14.19 4.81 -12.21
N TYR A 208 -15.26 5.14 -12.92
CA TYR A 208 -15.17 5.71 -14.26
C TYR A 208 -14.65 7.15 -14.21
N TYR A 209 -13.84 7.53 -15.21
CA TYR A 209 -13.36 8.88 -15.43
C TYR A 209 -13.56 9.25 -16.90
N ARG A 210 -13.81 10.53 -17.18
CA ARG A 210 -13.99 11.06 -18.53
C ARG A 210 -12.79 11.91 -18.93
N GLN A 211 -12.22 11.64 -20.11
CA GLN A 211 -11.24 12.50 -20.76
C GLN A 211 -11.57 12.52 -22.26
N GLY A 212 -12.05 13.65 -22.80
CA GLY A 212 -12.46 13.73 -24.21
C GLY A 212 -13.77 13.00 -24.56
N GLY A 213 -14.69 12.84 -23.60
CA GLY A 213 -16.08 12.43 -23.84
C GLY A 213 -16.48 11.04 -23.28
N GLN A 214 -15.67 10.00 -23.52
CA GLN A 214 -16.00 8.65 -23.05
C GLN A 214 -15.65 8.45 -21.58
N ALA A 215 -16.59 7.88 -20.81
CA ALA A 215 -16.36 7.46 -19.43
C ALA A 215 -15.75 6.04 -19.41
N VAL A 216 -14.51 5.91 -18.96
CA VAL A 216 -13.78 4.64 -18.88
C VAL A 216 -13.09 4.49 -17.53
N ARG A 217 -12.69 3.27 -17.14
CA ARG A 217 -12.02 3.03 -15.85
C ARG A 217 -10.50 3.19 -15.98
N THR A 218 -10.06 4.44 -16.16
CA THR A 218 -8.67 4.82 -16.48
C THR A 218 -7.64 4.45 -15.40
N PHE A 219 -8.04 4.17 -14.17
CA PHE A 219 -7.12 3.86 -13.07
C PHE A 219 -7.40 2.50 -12.42
N SER A 220 -8.26 1.67 -13.01
CA SER A 220 -8.69 0.42 -12.39
C SER A 220 -7.80 -0.75 -12.83
N CYS A 221 -6.77 -1.05 -12.03
CA CYS A 221 -5.82 -2.12 -12.34
C CYS A 221 -6.41 -3.54 -12.23
N GLN A 222 -6.05 -4.42 -13.16
CA GLN A 222 -6.20 -5.87 -13.06
C GLN A 222 -5.51 -6.44 -11.80
N ASP A 223 -5.77 -7.70 -11.47
CA ASP A 223 -5.04 -8.37 -10.40
C ASP A 223 -3.64 -8.76 -10.90
N PHE A 224 -2.62 -8.63 -10.05
CA PHE A 224 -1.29 -9.16 -10.32
C PHE A 224 -1.34 -10.69 -10.26
N SER A 225 -0.63 -11.35 -11.16
CA SER A 225 -0.43 -12.79 -11.09
C SER A 225 0.92 -13.13 -11.68
N VAL A 226 1.77 -13.80 -10.93
CA VAL A 226 3.04 -14.34 -11.43
C VAL A 226 2.83 -15.74 -12.03
N ASP A 227 1.80 -16.48 -11.60
CA ASP A 227 1.40 -17.79 -12.13
C ASP A 227 2.59 -18.75 -12.39
N VAL A 228 2.68 -19.38 -13.56
CA VAL A 228 3.77 -20.32 -13.91
C VAL A 228 5.14 -19.65 -13.92
N LEU A 229 5.21 -18.32 -14.00
CA LEU A 229 6.47 -17.59 -13.95
C LEU A 229 7.10 -17.60 -12.55
N VAL A 230 6.40 -18.10 -11.51
CA VAL A 230 6.98 -18.25 -10.17
C VAL A 230 8.20 -19.16 -10.16
N LYS A 231 8.34 -20.04 -11.17
CA LYS A 231 9.57 -20.83 -11.40
C LYS A 231 10.82 -19.94 -11.49
N ILE A 232 10.72 -18.79 -12.17
CA ILE A 232 11.86 -17.86 -12.32
C ILE A 232 12.09 -17.12 -10.99
N LEU A 233 11.02 -16.72 -10.31
CA LEU A 233 11.11 -16.07 -8.99
C LEU A 233 11.75 -16.99 -7.94
N GLY A 234 11.44 -18.29 -7.98
CA GLY A 234 11.99 -19.30 -7.06
C GLY A 234 13.50 -19.50 -7.17
N GLN A 235 14.12 -19.06 -8.28
CA GLN A 235 15.58 -19.09 -8.44
C GLN A 235 16.29 -17.96 -7.68
N VAL A 236 15.54 -16.95 -7.21
CA VAL A 236 16.10 -15.79 -6.52
C VAL A 236 16.24 -16.11 -5.02
N LYS A 237 17.43 -16.60 -4.61
CA LYS A 237 17.72 -17.12 -3.25
C LYS A 237 17.39 -16.20 -2.07
N LYS A 238 17.26 -14.88 -2.28
CA LYS A 238 16.90 -13.93 -1.20
C LYS A 238 15.41 -13.70 -1.06
N VAL A 239 14.61 -14.13 -2.03
CA VAL A 239 13.14 -14.11 -1.94
C VAL A 239 12.70 -15.34 -1.17
N VAL A 240 12.47 -15.20 0.14
CA VAL A 240 12.14 -16.31 1.04
C VAL A 240 10.63 -16.54 1.18
N SER A 241 9.80 -15.59 0.73
CA SER A 241 8.35 -15.61 0.92
C SER A 241 7.62 -15.11 -0.33
N TRP A 242 6.63 -15.88 -0.75
CA TRP A 242 5.68 -15.60 -1.82
C TRP A 242 4.34 -15.21 -1.23
N LYS A 243 4.04 -13.92 -1.27
CA LYS A 243 2.85 -13.34 -0.64
C LYS A 243 1.67 -13.26 -1.60
N ILE A 244 0.52 -13.74 -1.15
CA ILE A 244 -0.76 -13.59 -1.86
C ILE A 244 -1.55 -12.41 -1.26
N GLU A 245 -1.90 -11.40 -2.05
CA GLU A 245 -2.75 -10.30 -1.57
C GLU A 245 -4.24 -10.69 -1.62
N GLY A 246 -4.90 -10.70 -0.46
CA GLY A 246 -6.30 -11.10 -0.43
C GLY A 246 -7.02 -10.95 0.89
N ARG A 247 -6.57 -10.09 1.82
CA ARG A 247 -7.18 -10.01 3.18
C ARG A 247 -8.68 -9.69 3.19
N LYS A 248 -9.24 -9.06 2.14
CA LYS A 248 -10.70 -8.83 2.02
C LYS A 248 -11.44 -9.98 1.31
N LYS A 249 -10.76 -11.03 0.89
CA LYS A 249 -11.32 -12.15 0.14
C LYS A 249 -11.83 -13.25 1.07
N GLY A 250 -12.79 -14.02 0.57
CA GLY A 250 -13.39 -15.15 1.30
C GLY A 250 -12.53 -16.41 1.28
N PRO A 251 -12.93 -17.44 2.05
CA PRO A 251 -12.19 -18.70 2.18
C PRO A 251 -11.91 -19.39 0.83
N HIS A 252 -12.85 -19.35 -0.11
CA HIS A 252 -12.66 -19.91 -1.45
C HIS A 252 -11.42 -19.33 -2.17
N TYR A 253 -11.31 -18.00 -2.23
CA TYR A 253 -10.16 -17.33 -2.84
C TYR A 253 -8.85 -17.78 -2.20
N VAL A 254 -8.82 -17.81 -0.87
CA VAL A 254 -7.62 -18.17 -0.10
C VAL A 254 -7.21 -19.61 -0.39
N TYR A 255 -8.15 -20.55 -0.28
CA TYR A 255 -7.89 -21.97 -0.54
C TYR A 255 -7.36 -22.19 -1.95
N TYR A 256 -8.05 -21.66 -2.96
CA TYR A 256 -7.71 -21.86 -4.37
C TYR A 256 -6.36 -21.26 -4.73
N THR A 257 -6.08 -20.05 -4.27
CA THR A 257 -4.80 -19.38 -4.57
C THR A 257 -3.64 -20.06 -3.85
N VAL A 258 -3.77 -20.41 -2.58
CA VAL A 258 -2.73 -21.14 -1.84
C VAL A 258 -2.45 -22.50 -2.49
N THR A 259 -3.50 -23.28 -2.76
CA THR A 259 -3.37 -24.60 -3.40
C THR A 259 -2.68 -24.50 -4.75
N ALA A 260 -3.11 -23.56 -5.61
CA ALA A 260 -2.50 -23.36 -6.92
C ALA A 260 -1.01 -23.00 -6.84
N TYR A 261 -0.62 -22.09 -5.95
CA TYR A 261 0.78 -21.71 -5.84
C TYR A 261 1.65 -22.75 -5.16
N ARG A 262 1.11 -23.57 -4.25
CA ARG A 262 1.80 -24.76 -3.75
C ARG A 262 2.04 -25.77 -4.86
N MET A 263 1.03 -26.06 -5.67
CA MET A 263 1.18 -26.93 -6.85
C MET A 263 2.27 -26.43 -7.80
N LEU A 264 2.29 -25.12 -8.09
CA LEU A 264 3.31 -24.51 -8.95
C LEU A 264 4.71 -24.50 -8.32
N ARG A 265 4.81 -24.31 -7.00
CA ARG A 265 6.07 -24.32 -6.26
C ARG A 265 6.68 -25.73 -6.20
N ASP A 266 5.87 -26.70 -5.79
CA ASP A 266 6.33 -28.02 -5.36
C ASP A 266 6.42 -28.98 -6.56
N GLN A 267 5.53 -28.82 -7.54
CA GLN A 267 5.35 -29.74 -8.66
C GLN A 267 5.21 -29.04 -10.01
N GLY A 268 5.60 -27.75 -10.10
CA GLY A 268 5.45 -26.94 -11.31
C GLY A 268 6.31 -27.36 -12.51
N HIS A 269 6.98 -28.52 -12.47
CA HIS A 269 7.60 -29.12 -13.66
C HIS A 269 6.58 -29.95 -14.46
N ASP A 270 5.60 -30.58 -13.80
CA ASP A 270 4.53 -31.37 -14.43
C ASP A 270 3.51 -30.47 -15.16
N VAL A 271 3.17 -30.84 -16.39
CA VAL A 271 2.27 -30.08 -17.28
C VAL A 271 0.81 -30.14 -16.82
N ASN A 272 0.35 -31.30 -16.34
CA ASN A 272 -1.02 -31.46 -15.83
C ASN A 272 -1.21 -30.67 -14.55
N ILE A 273 -0.24 -30.75 -13.62
CA ILE A 273 -0.28 -29.96 -12.38
C ILE A 273 -0.30 -28.46 -12.67
N LYS A 274 0.51 -27.97 -13.62
CA LYS A 274 0.45 -26.57 -14.07
C LYS A 274 -0.94 -26.18 -14.58
N ARG A 275 -1.54 -27.00 -15.44
CA ARG A 275 -2.85 -26.75 -16.00
C ARG A 275 -3.91 -26.66 -14.90
N ASP A 276 -3.88 -27.59 -13.96
CA ASP A 276 -4.85 -27.66 -12.87
C ASP A 276 -4.66 -26.48 -11.89
N ALA A 277 -3.42 -26.08 -11.60
CA ALA A 277 -3.12 -24.88 -10.82
C ALA A 277 -3.63 -23.59 -11.50
N LEU A 278 -3.46 -23.46 -12.82
CA LEU A 278 -4.00 -22.34 -13.58
C LEU A 278 -5.54 -22.31 -13.54
N ALA A 279 -6.19 -23.47 -13.64
CA ALA A 279 -7.64 -23.59 -13.54
C ALA A 279 -8.17 -23.20 -12.15
N LEU A 280 -7.42 -23.48 -11.08
CA LEU A 280 -7.73 -22.97 -9.73
C LEU A 280 -7.60 -21.44 -9.67
N LEU A 281 -6.53 -20.86 -10.23
CA LEU A 281 -6.37 -19.40 -10.26
C LEU A 281 -7.48 -18.70 -11.05
N ASP A 282 -7.97 -19.28 -12.15
CA ASP A 282 -9.10 -18.76 -12.91
C ASP A 282 -10.42 -18.79 -12.12
N GLN A 283 -10.55 -19.75 -11.22
CA GLN A 283 -11.73 -19.89 -10.36
C GLN A 283 -11.63 -19.08 -9.07
N ALA A 284 -10.48 -18.47 -8.75
CA ALA A 284 -10.27 -17.78 -7.48
C ALA A 284 -11.20 -16.57 -7.22
N LEU A 285 -12.03 -16.14 -8.17
CA LEU A 285 -12.95 -14.98 -8.04
C LEU A 285 -12.20 -13.64 -7.85
N GLY A 286 -11.01 -13.56 -8.46
CA GLY A 286 -10.23 -12.34 -8.62
C GLY A 286 -10.80 -11.40 -9.70
N ARG A 287 -10.02 -10.38 -10.07
CA ARG A 287 -10.19 -9.72 -11.37
C ARG A 287 -9.46 -10.52 -12.43
N GLU A 288 -9.63 -10.11 -13.68
CA GLU A 288 -8.69 -10.50 -14.72
C GLU A 288 -7.26 -10.21 -14.28
N ARG A 289 -6.33 -11.08 -14.69
CA ARG A 289 -4.95 -11.13 -14.22
C ARG A 289 -4.01 -10.49 -15.24
N SER A 290 -2.95 -9.86 -14.75
CA SER A 290 -1.85 -9.34 -15.57
C SER A 290 -0.51 -9.66 -14.91
N HIS A 291 0.51 -9.90 -15.74
CA HIS A 291 1.91 -9.97 -15.32
C HIS A 291 2.51 -8.59 -15.03
N TYR A 292 1.78 -7.52 -15.37
CA TYR A 292 2.24 -6.14 -15.29
C TYR A 292 3.66 -5.99 -15.88
N ARG A 293 4.64 -5.55 -15.09
CA ARG A 293 6.04 -5.41 -15.50
C ARG A 293 6.94 -6.56 -15.04
N PHE A 294 6.38 -7.66 -14.54
CA PHE A 294 7.18 -8.75 -13.98
C PHE A 294 8.22 -9.28 -14.99
N LEU A 295 7.85 -9.40 -16.27
CA LEU A 295 8.77 -9.69 -17.37
C LEU A 295 9.13 -8.40 -18.12
N PRO A 296 10.34 -7.82 -17.92
CA PRO A 296 10.70 -6.54 -18.53
C PRO A 296 10.78 -6.61 -20.07
N GLN A 297 11.03 -7.79 -20.64
CA GLN A 297 11.04 -8.03 -22.09
C GLN A 297 9.63 -8.09 -22.72
N ARG A 298 8.57 -8.21 -21.90
CA ARG A 298 7.17 -8.26 -22.34
C ARG A 298 6.28 -7.55 -21.30
N PRO A 299 6.45 -6.23 -21.11
CA PRO A 299 5.66 -5.49 -20.14
C PRO A 299 4.19 -5.44 -20.59
N GLN A 300 3.29 -5.50 -19.63
CA GLN A 300 1.85 -5.34 -19.81
C GLN A 300 1.39 -4.10 -19.06
N THR A 301 0.51 -3.30 -19.67
CA THR A 301 -0.26 -2.28 -18.94
C THR A 301 -1.31 -3.00 -18.11
N PRO A 302 -1.36 -2.85 -16.77
CA PRO A 302 -2.29 -3.59 -15.93
C PRO A 302 -3.68 -2.93 -15.93
N ILE A 303 -3.96 -2.02 -16.86
CA ILE A 303 -5.19 -1.26 -16.98
C ILE A 303 -5.71 -1.48 -18.39
N ASP A 304 -6.78 -2.25 -18.52
CA ASP A 304 -7.50 -2.40 -19.80
C ASP A 304 -8.82 -1.63 -19.71
N THR A 305 -8.90 -0.51 -20.43
CA THR A 305 -10.09 0.36 -20.46
C THR A 305 -11.25 -0.22 -21.27
N ARG A 306 -10.99 -1.28 -22.06
CA ARG A 306 -11.98 -1.97 -22.89
C ARG A 306 -12.59 -3.18 -22.16
N ARG A 307 -11.90 -3.73 -21.17
CA ARG A 307 -12.31 -4.92 -20.43
C ARG A 307 -12.96 -4.61 -19.08
N GLN A 308 -13.51 -5.67 -18.52
CA GLN A 308 -14.12 -5.68 -17.19
C GLN A 308 -13.06 -5.61 -16.10
N THR A 309 -13.14 -4.63 -15.20
CA THR A 309 -12.20 -4.50 -14.07
C THR A 309 -12.83 -4.84 -12.71
N ALA A 310 -14.01 -5.45 -12.74
CA ALA A 310 -14.73 -5.86 -11.55
C ALA A 310 -14.26 -7.25 -11.07
N SER A 311 -14.22 -7.46 -9.75
CA SER A 311 -13.86 -8.76 -9.19
C SER A 311 -14.98 -9.81 -9.29
N GLY A 312 -14.61 -11.09 -9.29
CA GLY A 312 -15.55 -12.21 -9.37
C GLY A 312 -15.67 -12.79 -10.77
N LEU A 313 -16.15 -14.02 -10.84
CA LEU A 313 -16.29 -14.77 -12.09
C LEU A 313 -17.53 -14.29 -12.85
N PHE A 314 -17.39 -13.94 -14.12
CA PHE A 314 -18.52 -13.45 -14.92
C PHE A 314 -19.54 -14.56 -15.19
N MET A 315 -20.75 -14.39 -14.67
CA MET A 315 -21.83 -15.38 -14.77
C MET A 315 -22.77 -15.11 -15.94
N GLY A 316 -22.89 -13.87 -16.41
CA GLY A 316 -23.79 -13.50 -17.49
C GLY A 316 -24.26 -12.05 -17.39
N LYS A 317 -25.28 -11.69 -18.18
CA LYS A 317 -25.92 -10.38 -18.13
C LYS A 317 -27.36 -10.51 -17.68
N VAL A 318 -27.87 -9.50 -16.97
CA VAL A 318 -29.27 -9.38 -16.59
C VAL A 318 -30.15 -9.35 -17.84
N GLN A 319 -31.20 -10.15 -17.83
CA GLN A 319 -32.21 -10.30 -18.88
C GLN A 319 -33.61 -10.27 -18.28
N GLY A 320 -34.61 -10.09 -19.13
CA GLY A 320 -36.03 -10.02 -18.72
C GLY A 320 -36.47 -8.64 -18.23
N PRO A 321 -37.75 -8.51 -17.84
CA PRO A 321 -38.34 -7.25 -17.42
C PRO A 321 -37.82 -6.81 -16.05
N ALA A 322 -37.81 -5.49 -15.79
CA ALA A 322 -37.28 -4.90 -14.56
C ALA A 322 -37.93 -5.46 -13.27
N LYS A 323 -39.21 -5.86 -13.32
CA LYS A 323 -39.93 -6.45 -12.18
C LYS A 323 -39.49 -7.88 -11.85
N ASN A 324 -39.04 -8.65 -12.85
CA ASN A 324 -38.65 -10.06 -12.71
C ASN A 324 -37.37 -10.37 -13.52
N PRO A 325 -36.24 -9.74 -13.16
CA PRO A 325 -34.98 -9.94 -13.88
C PRO A 325 -34.42 -11.34 -13.63
N TRP A 326 -33.67 -11.87 -14.58
CA TRP A 326 -33.00 -13.16 -14.50
C TRP A 326 -31.66 -13.13 -15.22
N VAL A 327 -30.85 -14.16 -15.03
CA VAL A 327 -29.59 -14.37 -15.75
C VAL A 327 -29.50 -15.82 -16.24
N VAL A 328 -29.01 -16.02 -17.47
CA VAL A 328 -28.56 -17.33 -17.92
C VAL A 328 -27.09 -17.47 -17.54
N VAL A 329 -26.80 -18.46 -16.70
CA VAL A 329 -25.50 -18.58 -16.03
C VAL A 329 -24.48 -19.30 -16.90
N ARG A 330 -23.26 -18.78 -16.97
CA ARG A 330 -22.15 -19.38 -17.74
C ARG A 330 -21.49 -20.55 -17.04
N HIS A 331 -21.59 -20.60 -15.72
CA HIS A 331 -21.06 -21.65 -14.86
C HIS A 331 -22.17 -22.12 -13.91
N THR A 332 -22.03 -23.33 -13.41
CA THR A 332 -22.94 -23.88 -12.39
C THR A 332 -22.96 -22.97 -11.15
N LEU A 333 -24.15 -22.75 -10.59
CA LEU A 333 -24.36 -22.08 -9.31
C LEU A 333 -24.70 -23.10 -8.22
N LEU A 334 -24.12 -22.90 -7.04
CA LEU A 334 -24.39 -23.69 -5.85
C LEU A 334 -25.30 -22.93 -4.88
N PRO A 335 -26.16 -23.62 -4.10
CA PRO A 335 -26.86 -22.98 -2.98
C PRO A 335 -25.87 -22.27 -2.05
N GLY A 336 -26.15 -21.02 -1.71
CA GLY A 336 -25.28 -20.19 -0.86
C GLY A 336 -24.31 -19.29 -1.62
N ASP A 337 -24.03 -19.55 -2.90
CA ASP A 337 -23.21 -18.68 -3.75
C ASP A 337 -23.72 -17.22 -3.70
N VAL A 338 -22.81 -16.25 -3.78
CA VAL A 338 -23.16 -14.83 -3.77
C VAL A 338 -22.87 -14.22 -5.12
N LEU A 339 -23.93 -13.71 -5.74
CA LEU A 339 -23.87 -12.96 -6.98
C LEU A 339 -23.87 -11.46 -6.72
N ARG A 340 -23.02 -10.74 -7.44
CA ARG A 340 -23.07 -9.29 -7.58
C ARG A 340 -23.64 -8.91 -8.95
N ILE A 341 -24.54 -7.95 -8.97
CA ILE A 341 -25.12 -7.39 -10.19
C ILE A 341 -24.64 -5.94 -10.34
N GLY A 342 -24.08 -5.62 -11.50
CA GLY A 342 -23.41 -4.35 -11.76
C GLY A 342 -22.06 -4.24 -11.05
N TYR A 343 -21.58 -3.00 -10.90
CA TYR A 343 -20.28 -2.70 -10.29
C TYR A 343 -20.46 -1.97 -8.96
N GLU A 344 -19.54 -2.19 -8.01
CA GLU A 344 -19.61 -1.60 -6.65
C GLU A 344 -19.75 -0.07 -6.63
N ASP A 345 -19.25 0.62 -7.65
CA ASP A 345 -19.29 2.09 -7.76
C ASP A 345 -20.58 2.63 -8.39
N GLU A 346 -21.48 1.76 -8.85
CA GLU A 346 -22.76 2.14 -9.46
C GLU A 346 -23.90 2.19 -8.43
N ALA A 347 -24.79 3.18 -8.56
CA ALA A 347 -25.93 3.34 -7.65
C ALA A 347 -26.91 2.14 -7.65
N VAL A 348 -27.01 1.43 -8.78
CA VAL A 348 -27.91 0.27 -8.98
C VAL A 348 -27.26 -1.07 -8.61
N HIS A 349 -26.04 -1.05 -8.06
CA HIS A 349 -25.34 -2.22 -7.56
C HIS A 349 -26.18 -2.98 -6.52
N SER A 350 -26.19 -4.31 -6.66
CA SER A 350 -26.92 -5.19 -5.75
C SER A 350 -26.26 -6.56 -5.61
N ILE A 351 -26.60 -7.24 -4.52
CA ILE A 351 -26.11 -8.57 -4.18
C ILE A 351 -27.32 -9.52 -4.12
N CYS A 352 -27.18 -10.72 -4.68
CA CYS A 352 -28.17 -11.77 -4.68
C CYS A 352 -27.55 -13.07 -4.19
N ARG A 353 -28.11 -13.67 -3.13
CA ARG A 353 -27.67 -14.99 -2.64
C ARG A 353 -28.42 -16.09 -3.40
N VAL A 354 -27.69 -17.09 -3.84
CA VAL A 354 -28.23 -18.23 -4.59
C VAL A 354 -28.95 -19.18 -3.63
N THR A 355 -30.19 -19.54 -3.93
CA THR A 355 -31.01 -20.39 -3.05
C THR A 355 -31.09 -21.85 -3.49
N ARG A 356 -30.72 -22.15 -4.74
CA ARG A 356 -30.80 -23.50 -5.32
C ARG A 356 -29.69 -23.72 -6.33
N HIS A 357 -29.37 -24.98 -6.58
CA HIS A 357 -28.46 -25.37 -7.64
C HIS A 357 -29.00 -24.95 -9.02
N VAL A 358 -28.12 -24.46 -9.89
CA VAL A 358 -28.45 -24.14 -11.30
C VAL A 358 -27.31 -24.63 -12.18
N PRO A 359 -27.54 -25.53 -13.15
CA PRO A 359 -26.50 -26.00 -14.05
C PRO A 359 -26.03 -24.89 -15.00
N GLN A 360 -24.86 -25.08 -15.60
CA GLN A 360 -24.36 -24.24 -16.69
C GLN A 360 -25.42 -24.08 -17.80
N LYS A 361 -25.54 -22.85 -18.34
CA LYS A 361 -26.59 -22.39 -19.28
C LYS A 361 -28.01 -22.37 -18.69
N GLY A 362 -28.19 -22.70 -17.42
CA GLY A 362 -29.48 -22.61 -16.73
C GLY A 362 -29.91 -21.17 -16.45
N ARG A 363 -31.22 -20.94 -16.28
CA ARG A 363 -31.79 -19.64 -15.93
C ARG A 363 -31.97 -19.50 -14.42
N TYR A 364 -31.45 -18.42 -13.84
CA TYR A 364 -31.64 -18.07 -12.43
C TYR A 364 -32.38 -16.74 -12.27
N PRO A 365 -33.51 -16.68 -11.55
CA PRO A 365 -34.19 -15.43 -11.24
C PRO A 365 -33.39 -14.60 -10.23
N LEU A 366 -33.20 -13.32 -10.52
CA LEU A 366 -32.47 -12.38 -9.65
C LEU A 366 -33.46 -11.71 -8.70
N LYS A 367 -33.64 -12.28 -7.51
CA LYS A 367 -34.43 -11.65 -6.45
C LYS A 367 -33.58 -10.58 -5.77
N LEU A 368 -33.99 -9.32 -5.92
CA LEU A 368 -33.33 -8.15 -5.35
C LEU A 368 -34.19 -7.55 -4.25
N GLY A 369 -33.58 -7.22 -3.11
CA GLY A 369 -34.28 -6.55 -2.00
C GLY A 369 -34.50 -5.06 -2.29
N GLY A 370 -35.70 -4.56 -1.99
CA GLY A 370 -36.05 -3.13 -2.07
C GLY A 370 -36.53 -2.63 -3.44
N THR A 371 -36.57 -1.30 -3.62
CA THR A 371 -37.05 -0.61 -4.85
C THR A 371 -36.03 -0.58 -6.00
N ARG A 372 -34.88 -1.24 -5.87
CA ARG A 372 -33.79 -1.17 -6.85
C ARG A 372 -34.00 -2.18 -7.98
N THR A 373 -34.29 -1.68 -9.18
CA THR A 373 -34.35 -2.49 -10.40
C THR A 373 -33.00 -2.45 -11.12
N PRO A 374 -32.40 -3.62 -11.42
CA PRO A 374 -31.12 -3.69 -12.10
C PRO A 374 -31.33 -3.29 -13.56
N ARG A 375 -30.36 -2.57 -14.12
CA ARG A 375 -30.40 -2.19 -15.53
C ARG A 375 -30.36 -3.46 -16.40
N SER A 376 -31.22 -3.54 -17.41
CA SER A 376 -31.14 -4.60 -18.42
C SER A 376 -29.75 -4.63 -19.06
N GLY A 377 -29.18 -5.82 -19.23
CA GLY A 377 -27.81 -6.00 -19.72
C GLY A 377 -26.70 -5.78 -18.69
N ALA A 378 -27.03 -5.40 -17.45
CA ALA A 378 -26.03 -5.27 -16.39
C ALA A 378 -25.28 -6.59 -16.18
N PRO A 379 -23.95 -6.56 -15.99
CA PRO A 379 -23.19 -7.78 -15.80
C PRO A 379 -23.41 -8.39 -14.41
N VAL A 380 -23.37 -9.71 -14.32
CA VAL A 380 -23.53 -10.49 -13.08
C VAL A 380 -22.25 -11.27 -12.81
N PHE A 381 -21.75 -11.20 -11.58
CA PHE A 381 -20.51 -11.84 -11.13
C PHE A 381 -20.75 -12.75 -9.94
N LEU A 382 -20.13 -13.92 -9.93
CA LEU A 382 -19.98 -14.74 -8.74
C LEU A 382 -18.81 -14.18 -7.92
N THR A 383 -19.10 -13.72 -6.70
CA THR A 383 -18.13 -13.05 -5.82
C THR A 383 -17.80 -13.83 -4.55
N ASP A 384 -18.64 -14.81 -4.20
CA ASP A 384 -18.39 -15.77 -3.12
C ASP A 384 -18.96 -17.13 -3.52
N ARG A 385 -18.18 -18.19 -3.31
CA ARG A 385 -18.52 -19.57 -3.68
C ARG A 385 -18.61 -20.44 -2.44
N ARG A 386 -19.71 -21.19 -2.31
CA ARG A 386 -20.00 -22.06 -1.17
C ARG A 386 -19.94 -23.52 -1.58
N GLU A 387 -18.76 -24.11 -1.45
CA GLU A 387 -18.51 -25.52 -1.73
C GLU A 387 -18.55 -26.35 -0.45
N LYS A 388 -19.41 -27.37 -0.40
CA LYS A 388 -19.54 -28.27 0.76
C LYS A 388 -18.22 -28.97 1.11
N ALA A 389 -17.44 -29.34 0.10
CA ALA A 389 -16.14 -29.99 0.32
C ALA A 389 -15.16 -29.07 1.06
N LEU A 390 -15.06 -27.80 0.65
CA LEU A 390 -14.23 -26.82 1.34
C LEU A 390 -14.77 -26.51 2.74
N GLU A 391 -16.09 -26.39 2.91
CA GLU A 391 -16.70 -26.21 4.22
C GLU A 391 -16.39 -27.39 5.17
N ALA A 392 -16.39 -28.63 4.67
CA ALA A 392 -16.01 -29.81 5.43
C ALA A 392 -14.53 -29.79 5.84
N MET A 393 -13.61 -29.44 4.93
CA MET A 393 -12.18 -29.30 5.24
C MET A 393 -11.93 -28.21 6.30
N ILE A 394 -12.65 -27.09 6.20
CA ILE A 394 -12.57 -26.00 7.19
C ILE A 394 -13.06 -26.49 8.56
N ALA A 395 -14.18 -27.23 8.61
CA ALA A 395 -14.72 -27.79 9.84
C ALA A 395 -13.77 -28.81 10.48
N GLU A 396 -13.11 -29.64 9.68
CA GLU A 396 -12.10 -30.60 10.16
C GLU A 396 -10.90 -29.88 10.78
N VAL A 397 -10.39 -28.83 10.13
CA VAL A 397 -9.30 -28.01 10.70
C VAL A 397 -9.75 -27.34 12.00
N GLU A 398 -10.97 -26.80 12.03
CA GLU A 398 -11.52 -26.12 13.20
C GLU A 398 -11.72 -27.05 14.40
N ALA A 399 -12.13 -28.31 14.16
CA ALA A 399 -12.33 -29.31 15.20
C ALA A 399 -11.05 -29.63 15.99
N GLY A 400 -9.87 -29.37 15.41
CA GLY A 400 -8.59 -29.51 16.10
C GLY A 400 -8.16 -28.29 16.92
N GLY A 401 -9.02 -27.28 17.11
CA GLY A 401 -8.71 -26.06 17.85
C GLY A 401 -8.86 -26.18 19.36
N ALA A 402 -7.93 -25.59 20.10
CA ALA A 402 -8.04 -25.41 21.55
C ALA A 402 -9.22 -24.48 21.92
N PRO A 403 -9.77 -24.54 23.14
CA PRO A 403 -10.78 -23.58 23.60
C PRO A 403 -10.25 -22.12 23.61
N PRO A 404 -11.16 -21.12 23.58
CA PRO A 404 -10.77 -19.72 23.75
C PRO A 404 -10.03 -19.52 25.08
N GLU A 405 -8.99 -18.70 25.06
CA GLU A 405 -8.25 -18.31 26.26
C GLU A 405 -8.53 -16.84 26.55
N GLU A 406 -8.67 -16.53 27.83
CA GLU A 406 -8.89 -15.16 28.29
C GLU A 406 -7.57 -14.39 28.18
N ILE A 407 -7.62 -13.23 27.51
CA ILE A 407 -6.46 -12.39 27.32
C ILE A 407 -6.41 -11.37 28.45
N GLY A 408 -5.37 -11.47 29.29
CA GLY A 408 -5.11 -10.51 30.35
C GLY A 408 -4.72 -9.13 29.78
N PRO A 409 -5.00 -8.04 30.50
CA PRO A 409 -4.67 -6.69 30.06
C PRO A 409 -3.15 -6.48 29.96
N SER A 410 -2.75 -5.43 29.23
CA SER A 410 -1.37 -4.97 29.18
C SER A 410 -1.07 -4.02 30.35
N THR A 411 0.06 -4.22 31.02
CA THR A 411 0.65 -3.26 31.97
C THR A 411 1.72 -2.38 31.32
N PHE A 412 1.94 -2.54 30.01
CA PHE A 412 2.96 -1.79 29.28
C PHE A 412 2.67 -0.30 29.30
N THR A 413 3.72 0.48 29.55
CA THR A 413 3.71 1.94 29.48
C THR A 413 4.82 2.40 28.55
N THR A 414 4.45 3.12 27.50
CA THR A 414 5.38 3.66 26.52
C THR A 414 6.26 4.72 27.15
N THR A 415 7.58 4.58 26.98
CA THR A 415 8.53 5.67 27.24
C THR A 415 8.70 6.47 25.95
N LEU A 416 8.11 7.67 25.92
CA LEU A 416 8.21 8.57 24.77
C LEU A 416 9.66 9.10 24.61
N PRO A 417 10.10 9.36 23.35
CA PRO A 417 11.36 10.03 23.10
C PRO A 417 11.44 11.40 23.78
N THR A 418 12.64 11.80 24.22
CA THR A 418 12.86 13.12 24.83
C THR A 418 12.53 14.24 23.83
N PRO A 419 11.57 15.13 24.15
CA PRO A 419 11.23 16.23 23.25
C PRO A 419 12.34 17.27 23.16
N MET A 420 12.50 17.87 21.99
CA MET A 420 13.41 18.99 21.78
C MET A 420 12.80 20.29 22.35
N LEU A 421 13.56 20.99 23.19
CA LEU A 421 13.13 22.25 23.82
C LEU A 421 13.44 23.50 22.97
N LYS A 422 14.44 23.44 22.09
CA LYS A 422 14.94 24.61 21.34
C LYS A 422 14.02 24.98 20.17
N LYS A 423 13.48 26.20 20.19
CA LYS A 423 12.84 26.81 19.01
C LYS A 423 13.91 27.43 18.11
N GLN A 424 13.86 27.14 16.82
CA GLN A 424 14.67 27.82 15.79
C GLN A 424 13.80 28.83 15.04
N ARG A 425 14.44 29.78 14.35
CA ARG A 425 13.73 30.74 13.52
C ARG A 425 13.00 30.01 12.39
N PRO A 426 11.70 30.26 12.18
CA PRO A 426 10.96 29.68 11.07
C PRO A 426 11.59 30.01 9.72
N LEU A 427 11.68 29.00 8.87
CA LEU A 427 12.09 29.10 7.48
C LEU A 427 10.87 28.90 6.58
N GLU A 428 10.76 29.74 5.56
CA GLU A 428 9.76 29.59 4.52
C GLU A 428 10.42 29.21 3.21
N MET A 429 9.86 28.21 2.53
CA MET A 429 10.43 27.64 1.32
C MET A 429 9.37 27.43 0.25
N ARG A 430 9.68 27.85 -0.98
CA ARG A 430 8.89 27.51 -2.17
C ARG A 430 9.61 26.43 -2.97
N VAL A 431 8.90 25.36 -3.30
CA VAL A 431 9.46 24.19 -3.97
C VAL A 431 8.88 24.10 -5.37
N GLY A 432 9.72 24.27 -6.38
CA GLY A 432 9.32 24.24 -7.80
C GLY A 432 10.10 23.21 -8.62
N ARG A 433 9.81 23.16 -9.93
CA ARG A 433 10.53 22.31 -10.91
C ARG A 433 11.76 23.02 -11.50
N THR A 434 11.76 24.35 -11.48
CA THR A 434 12.86 25.18 -11.95
C THR A 434 13.38 26.07 -10.83
N PRO A 435 14.66 26.47 -10.86
CA PRO A 435 15.18 27.45 -9.91
C PRO A 435 14.43 28.78 -10.03
N THR A 436 13.81 29.23 -8.95
CA THR A 436 13.33 30.61 -8.83
C THR A 436 14.46 31.49 -8.26
N ARG A 437 14.55 32.76 -8.67
CA ARG A 437 15.54 33.69 -8.11
C ARG A 437 15.29 33.85 -6.61
N SER A 438 16.26 33.42 -5.79
CA SER A 438 16.22 33.55 -4.33
C SER A 438 16.31 35.02 -3.92
N THR A 439 15.25 35.57 -3.33
CA THR A 439 15.22 36.92 -2.75
C THR A 439 15.75 36.94 -1.32
N GLY A 440 16.93 36.37 -1.05
CA GLY A 440 17.72 36.52 0.18
C GLY A 440 17.14 36.00 1.52
N ARG A 441 15.84 36.13 1.78
CA ARG A 441 15.15 35.79 3.04
C ARG A 441 14.44 34.44 3.02
N HIS A 442 14.17 33.87 1.85
CA HIS A 442 13.42 32.62 1.69
C HIS A 442 14.33 31.51 1.18
N ALA A 443 14.11 30.28 1.65
CA ALA A 443 14.75 29.11 1.06
C ALA A 443 14.11 28.78 -0.29
N THR A 444 14.93 28.30 -1.21
CA THR A 444 14.47 27.84 -2.52
C THR A 444 14.56 26.32 -2.54
N GLY A 445 13.45 25.65 -2.79
CA GLY A 445 13.38 24.22 -3.00
C GLY A 445 13.25 23.88 -4.48
N ILE A 446 13.96 22.85 -4.95
CA ILE A 446 13.86 22.37 -6.32
C ILE A 446 13.80 20.85 -6.33
N TRP A 447 12.85 20.28 -7.09
CA TRP A 447 12.81 18.85 -7.35
C TRP A 447 14.02 18.39 -8.16
N LEU A 448 14.67 17.31 -7.71
CA LEU A 448 15.83 16.73 -8.37
C LEU A 448 15.48 16.31 -9.79
N SER A 449 16.19 16.87 -10.76
CA SER A 449 16.11 16.53 -12.19
C SER A 449 17.41 16.90 -12.88
N GLU A 450 17.64 16.36 -14.07
CA GLU A 450 18.80 16.74 -14.91
C GLU A 450 18.82 18.25 -15.16
N THR A 451 17.68 18.82 -15.56
CA THR A 451 17.53 20.25 -15.80
C THR A 451 17.77 21.08 -14.54
N ALA A 452 17.27 20.64 -13.37
CA ALA A 452 17.53 21.34 -12.12
C ALA A 452 19.03 21.37 -11.83
N VAL A 453 19.71 20.22 -11.85
CA VAL A 453 21.14 20.11 -11.52
C VAL A 453 22.03 20.86 -12.52
N ALA A 454 21.69 20.82 -13.81
CA ALA A 454 22.39 21.60 -14.84
C ALA A 454 22.34 23.11 -14.53
N ASN A 455 21.18 23.62 -14.11
CA ASN A 455 20.93 25.03 -13.83
C ASN A 455 21.34 25.50 -12.42
N ILE A 456 21.90 24.61 -11.59
CA ILE A 456 22.55 25.02 -10.33
C ILE A 456 23.78 25.85 -10.70
N GLY A 457 23.70 27.16 -10.46
CA GLY A 457 24.80 28.11 -10.67
C GLY A 457 25.98 27.84 -9.74
N ARG A 458 27.18 28.36 -10.07
CA ARG A 458 28.41 28.16 -9.27
C ARG A 458 28.30 28.67 -7.83
N SER A 459 27.42 29.65 -7.59
CA SER A 459 27.09 30.22 -6.28
C SER A 459 25.68 29.85 -5.82
N ALA A 460 25.13 28.73 -6.30
CA ALA A 460 23.84 28.22 -5.86
C ALA A 460 23.84 28.10 -4.33
N GLY A 461 23.23 29.11 -3.71
CA GLY A 461 23.68 29.61 -2.42
C GLY A 461 23.43 28.65 -1.27
N GLU A 462 23.84 29.09 -0.08
CA GLU A 462 23.57 28.40 1.17
C GLU A 462 22.09 27.97 1.26
N ASN A 463 21.14 28.75 0.72
CA ASN A 463 19.70 28.57 0.87
C ASN A 463 19.00 27.63 -0.14
N LEU A 464 19.74 26.93 -1.01
CA LEU A 464 19.15 25.97 -1.96
C LEU A 464 18.92 24.59 -1.31
N TRP A 465 17.70 24.06 -1.45
CA TRP A 465 17.29 22.73 -1.02
C TRP A 465 16.91 21.85 -2.21
N ILE A 466 17.51 20.67 -2.32
CA ILE A 466 17.17 19.70 -3.37
C ILE A 466 16.22 18.63 -2.83
N TRP A 467 15.07 18.47 -3.47
CA TRP A 467 14.03 17.51 -3.10
C TRP A 467 14.13 16.25 -3.95
N LEU A 468 14.43 15.11 -3.33
CA LEU A 468 14.50 13.83 -4.03
C LEU A 468 13.11 13.30 -4.37
N PRO A 469 12.96 12.50 -5.45
CA PRO A 469 11.68 11.94 -5.82
C PRO A 469 11.12 11.04 -4.70
N PRO A 470 9.79 10.96 -4.55
CA PRO A 470 9.15 10.17 -3.50
C PRO A 470 9.15 8.66 -3.76
N VAL A 471 9.58 8.24 -4.94
CA VAL A 471 9.79 6.84 -5.32
C VAL A 471 11.12 6.75 -6.05
N LEU A 472 11.85 5.65 -5.85
CA LEU A 472 13.08 5.34 -6.56
C LEU A 472 13.09 3.87 -6.94
N TRP A 473 13.36 3.57 -8.20
CA TRP A 473 13.35 2.21 -8.74
C TRP A 473 14.77 1.66 -8.90
N PRO A 474 14.96 0.32 -8.89
CA PRO A 474 16.30 -0.28 -9.02
C PRO A 474 17.02 0.09 -10.32
N ASP A 475 16.29 0.23 -11.42
CA ASP A 475 16.81 0.63 -12.74
C ASP A 475 17.17 2.12 -12.83
N ASP A 476 16.63 2.95 -11.94
CA ASP A 476 16.83 4.42 -11.92
C ASP A 476 17.79 4.89 -10.81
N GLN A 477 18.19 4.00 -9.90
CA GLN A 477 18.97 4.36 -8.71
C GLN A 477 20.31 5.05 -9.02
N ASP A 478 21.02 4.59 -10.06
CA ASP A 478 22.37 5.09 -10.36
C ASP A 478 22.30 6.47 -11.03
N ARG A 479 21.27 6.72 -11.86
CA ARG A 479 21.00 8.05 -12.39
C ARG A 479 20.72 9.05 -11.27
N VAL A 480 19.86 8.69 -10.32
CA VAL A 480 19.55 9.54 -9.16
C VAL A 480 20.76 9.73 -8.25
N ALA A 481 21.56 8.70 -8.01
CA ALA A 481 22.82 8.82 -7.27
C ALA A 481 23.82 9.75 -7.94
N GLY A 482 23.94 9.68 -9.27
CA GLY A 482 24.77 10.59 -10.07
C GLY A 482 24.29 12.05 -9.97
N LEU A 483 22.98 12.28 -10.00
CA LEU A 483 22.39 13.60 -9.80
C LEU A 483 22.65 14.17 -8.39
N VAL A 484 22.56 13.33 -7.35
CA VAL A 484 22.94 13.71 -5.99
C VAL A 484 24.42 14.09 -5.92
N SER A 485 25.30 13.27 -6.50
CA SER A 485 26.75 13.51 -6.50
C SER A 485 27.10 14.83 -7.20
N ARG A 486 26.58 15.06 -8.41
CA ARG A 486 26.75 16.33 -9.14
C ARG A 486 26.20 17.54 -8.37
N SER A 487 25.10 17.37 -7.63
CA SER A 487 24.56 18.45 -6.78
C SER A 487 25.53 18.79 -5.64
N LEU A 488 26.12 17.78 -5.00
CA LEU A 488 27.12 17.94 -3.93
C LEU A 488 28.40 18.62 -4.46
N GLU A 489 28.88 18.22 -5.64
CA GLU A 489 30.04 18.84 -6.32
C GLU A 489 29.81 20.32 -6.61
N LYS A 490 28.56 20.70 -6.93
CA LYS A 490 28.14 22.10 -7.12
C LYS A 490 27.89 22.86 -5.81
N GLY A 491 28.26 22.30 -4.66
CA GLY A 491 28.19 22.98 -3.36
C GLY A 491 26.86 22.83 -2.63
N VAL A 492 25.86 22.13 -3.17
CA VAL A 492 24.61 21.89 -2.46
C VAL A 492 24.87 21.05 -1.22
N ARG A 493 24.28 21.44 -0.09
CA ARG A 493 24.41 20.71 1.19
C ARG A 493 23.07 20.42 1.87
N ARG A 494 21.94 20.89 1.34
CA ARG A 494 20.63 20.75 1.97
C ARG A 494 19.70 19.94 1.07
N PHE A 495 19.17 18.83 1.58
CA PHE A 495 18.31 17.93 0.83
C PHE A 495 17.07 17.52 1.61
N VAL A 496 15.97 17.32 0.89
CA VAL A 496 14.75 16.69 1.40
C VAL A 496 14.60 15.32 0.76
N LEU A 497 14.55 14.28 1.59
CA LEU A 497 14.45 12.89 1.17
C LEU A 497 13.02 12.40 1.38
N ASN A 498 12.32 12.09 0.29
CA ASN A 498 10.92 11.67 0.34
C ASN A 498 10.74 10.17 0.57
N MET A 499 11.85 9.47 0.82
CA MET A 499 11.92 8.13 1.35
C MET A 499 13.06 8.10 2.39
N PRO A 500 12.89 7.55 3.60
CA PRO A 500 13.95 7.53 4.61
C PRO A 500 15.21 6.82 4.10
N TRP A 501 15.04 5.80 3.25
CA TRP A 501 16.11 4.95 2.75
C TRP A 501 17.01 5.63 1.71
N GLN A 502 16.59 6.77 1.14
CA GLN A 502 17.43 7.57 0.23
C GLN A 502 18.70 8.09 0.90
N MET A 503 18.80 8.02 2.23
CA MET A 503 20.07 8.24 2.93
C MET A 503 21.20 7.34 2.42
N ALA A 504 20.87 6.17 1.87
CA ALA A 504 21.82 5.25 1.25
C ALA A 504 22.53 5.82 -0.01
N LEU A 505 22.07 6.97 -0.54
CA LEU A 505 22.67 7.65 -1.68
C LEU A 505 23.77 8.65 -1.29
N PHE A 506 24.02 8.85 0.01
CA PHE A 506 24.93 9.86 0.52
C PHE A 506 26.10 9.25 1.29
N ASN A 507 27.31 9.77 1.03
CA ASN A 507 28.53 9.43 1.78
C ASN A 507 28.81 10.41 2.94
N ARG A 508 27.78 11.12 3.44
CA ARG A 508 27.81 12.10 4.54
C ARG A 508 29.01 13.08 4.52
N PRO A 509 29.21 13.88 3.46
CA PRO A 509 30.19 14.97 3.47
C PRO A 509 29.92 15.98 4.59
N GLN A 510 30.96 16.70 5.01
CA GLN A 510 30.85 17.75 6.02
C GLN A 510 29.81 18.81 5.62
N GLY A 511 29.00 19.24 6.60
CA GLY A 511 27.97 20.27 6.42
C GLY A 511 26.68 19.80 5.74
N LEU A 512 26.51 18.50 5.48
CA LEU A 512 25.29 17.95 4.90
C LEU A 512 24.10 18.01 5.89
N THR A 513 23.00 18.59 5.43
CA THR A 513 21.72 18.65 6.14
C THR A 513 20.66 17.88 5.37
N LEU A 514 20.16 16.80 5.95
CA LEU A 514 19.11 15.96 5.37
C LEU A 514 17.80 16.10 6.17
N TRP A 515 16.69 16.33 5.48
CA TRP A 515 15.35 16.35 6.07
C TRP A 515 14.50 15.21 5.52
N ALA A 516 13.74 14.54 6.39
CA ALA A 516 12.75 13.56 5.96
C ALA A 516 11.55 14.31 5.37
N GLY A 517 11.27 14.11 4.09
CA GLY A 517 10.23 14.82 3.34
C GLY A 517 8.81 14.38 3.67
N PRO A 518 7.78 15.11 3.19
CA PRO A 518 6.39 14.87 3.55
C PRO A 518 5.86 13.50 3.10
N PHE A 519 6.47 12.88 2.08
CA PHE A 519 6.11 11.53 1.64
C PHE A 519 6.67 10.41 2.55
N CYS A 520 7.54 10.74 3.51
CA CYS A 520 7.95 9.82 4.58
C CYS A 520 6.84 9.58 5.61
N ASN A 521 5.76 10.38 5.58
CA ASN A 521 4.58 10.23 6.42
C ASN A 521 4.89 10.18 7.94
N ALA A 522 5.66 11.13 8.46
CA ALA A 522 5.92 11.21 9.90
C ALA A 522 4.62 11.53 10.67
N ALA A 523 4.17 10.62 11.53
CA ALA A 523 2.88 10.75 12.22
C ALA A 523 2.93 10.67 13.75
N ASN A 524 4.04 10.25 14.35
CA ASN A 524 4.17 10.11 15.79
C ASN A 524 5.63 10.30 16.25
N ALA A 525 5.83 10.40 17.56
CA ALA A 525 7.13 10.67 18.17
C ALA A 525 8.17 9.56 17.92
N PHE A 526 7.77 8.27 17.89
CA PHE A 526 8.68 7.16 17.61
C PHE A 526 9.18 7.16 16.16
N CYS A 527 8.31 7.54 15.22
CA CYS A 527 8.69 7.73 13.81
C CYS A 527 9.75 8.82 13.68
N LEU A 528 9.53 9.96 14.36
CA LEU A 528 10.49 11.05 14.41
C LEU A 528 11.81 10.59 15.08
N GLU A 529 11.75 9.89 16.20
CA GLU A 529 12.95 9.38 16.87
C GLU A 529 13.75 8.42 15.98
N SER A 530 13.06 7.60 15.19
CA SER A 530 13.70 6.76 14.17
C SER A 530 14.42 7.63 13.14
N PHE A 531 13.80 8.69 12.62
CA PHE A 531 14.46 9.62 11.69
C PHE A 531 15.66 10.33 12.31
N ARG A 532 15.56 10.76 13.58
CA ARG A 532 16.68 11.34 14.32
C ARG A 532 17.86 10.36 14.38
N THR A 533 17.59 9.11 14.74
CA THR A 533 18.60 8.04 14.84
C THR A 533 19.22 7.70 13.48
N LEU A 534 18.44 7.74 12.40
CA LEU A 534 18.96 7.59 11.03
C LEU A 534 19.89 8.74 10.62
N GLY A 535 19.81 9.91 11.29
CA GLY A 535 20.65 11.08 11.05
C GLY A 535 19.95 12.21 10.29
N PHE A 536 18.62 12.25 10.29
CA PHE A 536 17.87 13.41 9.78
C PHE A 536 17.98 14.60 10.74
N ALA A 537 18.17 15.80 10.19
CA ALA A 537 18.20 17.06 10.92
C ALA A 537 16.80 17.65 11.18
N GLY A 538 15.79 17.16 10.47
CA GLY A 538 14.40 17.58 10.59
C GLY A 538 13.48 16.66 9.78
N ALA A 539 12.17 16.78 9.99
CA ALA A 539 11.18 15.98 9.27
C ALA A 539 9.91 16.77 9.01
N PHE A 540 9.29 16.50 7.86
CA PHE A 540 7.97 16.99 7.56
C PHE A 540 6.91 16.10 8.20
N VAL A 541 5.91 16.73 8.81
CA VAL A 541 4.72 16.03 9.29
C VAL A 541 3.97 15.41 8.11
N SER A 542 3.32 14.27 8.32
CA SER A 542 2.48 13.66 7.29
C SER A 542 1.39 14.65 6.87
N PRO A 543 1.17 14.82 5.56
CA PRO A 543 0.14 15.73 5.05
C PRO A 543 -1.29 15.26 5.38
N GLU A 544 -1.46 14.02 5.84
CA GLU A 544 -2.78 13.48 6.19
C GLU A 544 -3.23 13.81 7.63
N LEU A 545 -2.34 14.32 8.50
CA LEU A 545 -2.69 14.60 9.90
C LEU A 545 -3.69 15.75 10.04
N GLY A 546 -4.56 15.65 11.06
CA GLY A 546 -5.44 16.75 11.46
C GLY A 546 -4.78 17.71 12.45
N GLU A 547 -5.49 18.79 12.78
CA GLU A 547 -5.01 19.83 13.70
C GLU A 547 -4.53 19.25 15.05
N THR A 548 -5.37 18.46 15.73
CA THR A 548 -5.06 17.88 17.04
C THR A 548 -3.81 16.99 17.00
N ASP A 549 -3.67 16.19 15.95
CA ASP A 549 -2.52 15.30 15.77
C ASP A 549 -1.24 16.13 15.56
N ILE A 550 -1.28 17.15 14.69
CA ILE A 550 -0.13 18.01 14.42
C ILE A 550 0.33 18.73 15.69
N LEU A 551 -0.61 19.30 16.45
CA LEU A 551 -0.28 20.01 17.70
C LEU A 551 0.27 19.07 18.77
N THR A 552 -0.24 17.85 18.87
CA THR A 552 0.27 16.83 19.79
C THR A 552 1.68 16.40 19.39
N LEU A 553 1.89 16.11 18.10
CA LEU A 553 3.19 15.75 17.56
C LEU A 553 4.23 16.86 17.78
N CYS A 554 3.82 18.13 17.65
CA CYS A 554 4.67 19.27 17.96
C CYS A 554 5.20 19.22 19.40
N ARG A 555 4.37 18.88 20.39
CA ARG A 555 4.80 18.80 21.80
C ARG A 555 5.75 17.63 22.08
N GLN A 556 5.63 16.55 21.30
CA GLN A 556 6.38 15.31 21.50
C GLN A 556 7.62 15.18 20.61
N ARG A 557 7.89 16.16 19.74
CA ARG A 557 8.91 16.04 18.69
C ARG A 557 10.34 15.95 19.27
N PRO A 558 11.15 14.96 18.87
CA PRO A 558 12.57 14.91 19.20
C PRO A 558 13.46 15.66 18.17
N LEU A 559 12.88 16.18 17.09
CA LEU A 559 13.58 16.93 16.03
C LEU A 559 12.73 18.06 15.42
N PRO A 560 13.34 19.04 14.73
CA PRO A 560 12.64 20.10 13.99
C PRO A 560 11.57 19.58 13.04
N LEU A 561 10.40 20.22 13.06
CA LEU A 561 9.29 19.86 12.19
C LEU A 561 9.07 20.86 11.06
N GLY A 562 8.75 20.32 9.88
CA GLY A 562 8.25 21.07 8.73
C GLY A 562 6.83 20.66 8.35
N ILE A 563 6.16 21.49 7.56
CA ILE A 563 4.82 21.22 7.04
C ILE A 563 4.66 21.77 5.62
N VAL A 564 3.88 21.07 4.79
CA VAL A 564 3.38 21.61 3.53
C VAL A 564 2.19 22.50 3.84
N LEU A 565 2.38 23.81 3.71
CA LEU A 565 1.39 24.82 4.07
C LEU A 565 0.41 25.07 2.92
N SER A 566 0.89 25.09 1.67
CA SER A 566 -0.01 25.11 0.50
C SER A 566 0.61 24.56 -0.78
N GLY A 567 -0.21 24.28 -1.80
CA GLY A 567 0.23 23.86 -3.14
C GLY A 567 -0.57 22.70 -3.72
N HIS A 568 -0.18 22.24 -4.91
CA HIS A 568 -0.78 21.06 -5.54
C HIS A 568 -0.13 19.78 -5.00
N TRP A 569 -0.72 19.23 -3.95
CA TRP A 569 -0.34 17.91 -3.46
C TRP A 569 -0.91 16.82 -4.39
N PRO A 570 -0.10 15.83 -4.84
CA PRO A 570 -0.62 14.79 -5.73
C PRO A 570 -1.60 13.86 -4.99
N LEU A 571 -2.69 13.49 -5.68
CA LEU A 571 -3.61 12.46 -5.23
C LEU A 571 -2.91 11.11 -5.12
N CYS A 572 -2.06 10.77 -6.08
CA CYS A 572 -1.20 9.60 -6.02
C CYS A 572 -0.05 9.69 -7.03
N ILE A 573 0.89 8.77 -6.89
CA ILE A 573 2.01 8.55 -7.80
C ILE A 573 1.93 7.10 -8.29
N SER A 574 2.10 6.87 -9.59
CA SER A 574 1.98 5.56 -10.24
C SER A 574 3.16 5.33 -11.18
N ARG A 575 3.55 4.07 -11.40
CA ARG A 575 4.54 3.67 -12.42
C ARG A 575 3.90 3.32 -13.77
N THR A 576 2.57 3.47 -13.88
CA THR A 576 1.80 3.14 -15.09
C THR A 576 0.69 4.16 -15.32
N LEU A 577 0.34 4.34 -16.59
CA LEU A 577 -0.81 5.10 -17.05
C LEU A 577 -1.66 4.19 -17.96
N ALA A 578 -2.96 4.45 -18.07
CA ALA A 578 -3.79 3.72 -19.03
C ALA A 578 -3.48 4.14 -20.47
N ASP A 579 -3.55 3.17 -21.39
CA ASP A 579 -3.39 3.44 -22.82
C ASP A 579 -4.45 4.46 -23.29
N GLY A 580 -3.99 5.45 -24.07
CA GLY A 580 -4.84 6.52 -24.60
C GLY A 580 -5.11 7.68 -23.65
N MET A 581 -4.70 7.61 -22.37
CA MET A 581 -4.79 8.74 -21.46
C MET A 581 -3.79 9.83 -21.86
N LYS A 582 -4.27 11.06 -22.04
CA LYS A 582 -3.44 12.22 -22.39
C LYS A 582 -2.90 12.89 -21.13
N LEU A 583 -1.59 13.10 -21.10
CA LEU A 583 -0.94 13.92 -20.08
C LEU A 583 -1.37 15.38 -20.21
N ARG A 584 -1.37 16.11 -19.09
CA ARG A 584 -1.65 17.56 -19.02
C ARG A 584 -3.03 17.98 -19.53
N VAL A 585 -3.93 17.02 -19.73
CA VAL A 585 -5.34 17.25 -20.10
C VAL A 585 -6.23 16.87 -18.92
N PRO A 586 -7.18 17.73 -18.52
CA PRO A 586 -8.07 17.42 -17.41
C PRO A 586 -8.90 16.16 -17.69
N PHE A 587 -9.11 15.37 -16.66
CA PHE A 587 -10.10 14.30 -16.62
C PHE A 587 -11.04 14.50 -15.44
N GLU A 588 -12.26 14.00 -15.56
CA GLU A 588 -13.33 14.23 -14.60
C GLU A 588 -13.89 12.93 -14.02
N SER A 589 -14.11 12.92 -12.72
CA SER A 589 -14.75 11.83 -11.98
C SER A 589 -16.29 11.87 -12.09
N PRO A 590 -17.01 10.82 -11.64
CA PRO A 590 -18.48 10.84 -11.63
C PRO A 590 -19.09 11.83 -10.63
N ARG A 591 -18.28 12.46 -9.78
CA ARG A 591 -18.73 13.44 -8.78
C ARG A 591 -18.28 14.88 -9.12
N GLY A 592 -17.80 15.11 -10.35
CA GLY A 592 -17.38 16.45 -10.80
C GLY A 592 -16.00 16.90 -10.29
N GLU A 593 -15.28 16.03 -9.58
CA GLU A 593 -13.88 16.25 -9.21
C GLU A 593 -13.02 16.12 -10.48
N GLN A 594 -12.14 17.09 -10.74
CA GLN A 594 -11.25 17.09 -11.90
C GLN A 594 -9.78 16.98 -11.46
N ALA A 595 -8.96 16.40 -12.32
CA ALA A 595 -7.54 16.19 -12.08
C ALA A 595 -6.80 16.09 -13.42
N TRP A 596 -5.47 16.12 -13.40
CA TRP A 596 -4.64 15.84 -14.56
C TRP A 596 -3.50 14.88 -14.20
N ALA A 597 -2.98 14.19 -15.21
CA ALA A 597 -1.77 13.40 -15.09
C ALA A 597 -0.58 14.19 -15.64
N GLU A 598 0.55 14.16 -14.95
CA GLU A 598 1.84 14.71 -15.38
C GLU A 598 2.91 13.64 -15.18
N GLN A 599 3.89 13.57 -16.07
CA GLN A 599 4.99 12.62 -15.96
C GLN A 599 6.25 13.31 -15.42
N HIS A 600 6.82 12.74 -14.35
CA HIS A 600 8.08 13.19 -13.77
C HIS A 600 9.01 11.99 -13.62
N GLY A 601 10.02 11.91 -14.49
CA GLY A 601 10.90 10.74 -14.58
C GLY A 601 10.11 9.48 -14.99
N PRO A 602 10.31 8.34 -14.32
CA PRO A 602 9.59 7.09 -14.64
C PRO A 602 8.15 7.06 -14.10
N ASP A 603 7.72 8.07 -13.34
CA ASP A 603 6.45 8.05 -12.61
C ASP A 603 5.43 9.05 -13.17
N TYR A 604 4.16 8.67 -13.04
CA TYR A 604 3.00 9.49 -13.33
C TYR A 604 2.39 10.03 -12.03
N TRP A 605 2.24 11.35 -11.97
CA TRP A 605 1.69 12.07 -10.84
C TRP A 605 0.28 12.53 -11.20
N ILE A 606 -0.67 12.21 -10.34
CA ILE A 606 -2.06 12.65 -10.52
C ILE A 606 -2.31 13.83 -9.61
N PHE A 607 -2.53 15.01 -10.19
CA PHE A 607 -2.78 16.23 -9.44
C PHE A 607 -4.26 16.60 -9.47
N PRO A 608 -4.85 16.99 -8.34
CA PRO A 608 -6.21 17.51 -8.29
C PRO A 608 -6.24 18.93 -8.83
N ASN A 609 -7.35 19.35 -9.42
CA ASN A 609 -7.55 20.73 -9.86
C ASN A 609 -7.88 21.70 -8.71
N TRP A 610 -7.43 21.43 -7.49
CA TRP A 610 -7.50 22.34 -6.36
C TRP A 610 -6.26 22.18 -5.49
N LYS A 611 -5.97 23.20 -4.69
CA LYS A 611 -4.78 23.23 -3.83
C LYS A 611 -5.10 22.71 -2.44
N LEU A 612 -4.11 22.09 -1.81
CA LEU A 612 -4.00 22.09 -0.36
C LEU A 612 -3.65 23.54 0.04
N ASP A 613 -4.36 24.11 1.01
CA ASP A 613 -4.02 25.43 1.53
C ASP A 613 -4.47 25.55 2.98
N ILE A 614 -3.52 25.56 3.91
CA ILE A 614 -3.72 25.81 5.34
C ILE A 614 -2.92 27.04 5.79
N THR A 615 -2.65 27.98 4.87
CA THR A 615 -1.84 29.18 5.13
C THR A 615 -2.41 30.04 6.27
N GLU A 616 -3.73 30.08 6.42
CA GLU A 616 -4.41 30.76 7.53
C GLU A 616 -4.01 30.22 8.92
N LYS A 617 -3.53 28.98 8.99
CA LYS A 617 -3.11 28.30 10.23
C LYS A 617 -1.62 28.51 10.54
N ARG A 618 -0.89 29.25 9.71
CA ARG A 618 0.56 29.50 9.86
C ARG A 618 0.92 30.00 11.26
N ARG A 619 0.21 31.01 11.78
CA ARG A 619 0.51 31.60 13.11
C ARG A 619 0.38 30.57 14.23
N LEU A 620 -0.67 29.75 14.20
CA LEU A 620 -0.89 28.67 15.17
C LEU A 620 0.25 27.64 15.10
N LEU A 621 0.62 27.21 13.90
CA LEU A 621 1.68 26.23 13.67
C LEU A 621 3.06 26.76 14.10
N GLU A 622 3.34 28.04 13.85
CA GLU A 622 4.57 28.71 14.30
C GLU A 622 4.64 28.76 15.84
N GLN A 623 3.53 29.10 16.50
CA GLN A 623 3.43 29.08 17.97
C GLN A 623 3.63 27.67 18.53
N ALA A 624 3.08 26.64 17.87
CA ALA A 624 3.27 25.23 18.20
C ALA A 624 4.72 24.75 17.97
N GLY A 625 5.52 25.49 17.20
CA GLY A 625 6.95 25.27 17.01
C GLY A 625 7.31 24.54 15.72
N ILE A 626 6.45 24.58 14.70
CA ILE A 626 6.85 24.25 13.32
C ILE A 626 7.92 25.24 12.86
N GLN A 627 8.97 24.72 12.23
CA GLN A 627 10.16 25.49 11.85
C GLN A 627 10.34 25.62 10.34
N MET A 628 9.71 24.78 9.52
CA MET A 628 9.81 24.87 8.07
C MET A 628 8.41 24.87 7.43
N PHE A 629 8.08 25.94 6.73
CA PHE A 629 6.81 26.13 6.04
C PHE A 629 7.04 26.04 4.54
N VAL A 630 6.37 25.10 3.87
CA VAL A 630 6.59 24.80 2.46
C VAL A 630 5.38 25.10 1.60
N HIS A 631 5.63 25.77 0.48
CA HIS A 631 4.68 25.94 -0.62
C HIS A 631 5.13 25.11 -1.83
N LEU A 632 4.26 24.22 -2.32
CA LEU A 632 4.53 23.41 -3.51
C LEU A 632 4.02 24.11 -4.77
N ASP A 633 4.94 24.59 -5.59
CA ASP A 633 4.67 25.27 -6.85
C ASP A 633 4.75 24.27 -8.02
N GLU A 634 3.67 23.51 -8.22
CA GLU A 634 3.53 22.64 -9.41
C GLU A 634 2.91 23.42 -10.58
N PRO A 635 3.50 23.37 -11.80
CA PRO A 635 2.91 23.97 -13.00
C PRO A 635 1.54 23.38 -13.32
N VAL A 636 0.54 24.25 -13.48
CA VAL A 636 -0.82 23.85 -13.87
C VAL A 636 -0.96 23.98 -15.39
N PRO A 637 -1.47 22.96 -16.10
CA PRO A 637 -1.78 23.10 -17.53
C PRO A 637 -2.83 24.19 -17.77
N LYS A 638 -2.72 24.93 -18.88
CA LYS A 638 -3.58 26.08 -19.20
C LYS A 638 -5.08 25.73 -19.18
N ASP A 639 -5.43 24.52 -19.62
CA ASP A 639 -6.83 24.07 -19.76
C ASP A 639 -7.40 23.43 -18.49
N VAL A 640 -6.66 23.44 -17.38
CA VAL A 640 -7.13 22.89 -16.10
C VAL A 640 -7.70 24.01 -15.23
N PRO A 641 -9.03 24.07 -15.02
CA PRO A 641 -9.62 25.10 -14.17
C PRO A 641 -9.32 24.79 -12.70
N ILE A 642 -8.72 25.74 -11.97
CA ILE A 642 -8.45 25.57 -10.53
C ILE A 642 -9.69 25.93 -9.70
N LYS A 643 -10.22 24.96 -8.96
CA LYS A 643 -11.38 25.11 -8.06
C LYS A 643 -10.93 25.52 -6.66
N LYS A 644 -11.74 26.34 -5.98
CA LYS A 644 -11.63 26.57 -4.53
C LYS A 644 -12.35 25.44 -3.81
N ARG A 645 -11.64 24.71 -2.95
CA ARG A 645 -12.21 23.61 -2.17
C ARG A 645 -12.93 24.17 -0.93
N PRO A 646 -14.12 23.65 -0.57
CA PRO A 646 -14.67 23.87 0.76
C PRO A 646 -13.90 23.03 1.80
N GLY A 647 -13.35 23.69 2.83
CA GLY A 647 -12.63 23.06 3.94
C GLY A 647 -11.13 22.80 3.71
N LEU A 648 -10.43 22.46 4.79
CA LEU A 648 -8.96 22.40 4.85
C LEU A 648 -8.41 20.95 4.78
N TRP A 649 -9.03 20.10 3.97
CA TRP A 649 -8.74 18.66 3.88
C TRP A 649 -8.83 17.98 5.28
N ASN A 650 -7.80 17.25 5.73
CA ASN A 650 -7.84 16.53 7.01
C ASN A 650 -7.63 17.43 8.22
N TRP A 651 -7.24 18.70 8.02
CA TRP A 651 -7.06 19.66 9.11
C TRP A 651 -8.28 19.68 10.04
N ASP A 652 -9.48 19.84 9.47
CA ASP A 652 -10.74 19.97 10.22
C ASP A 652 -11.31 18.62 10.67
N VAL A 653 -11.22 17.59 9.83
CA VAL A 653 -11.93 16.31 10.06
C VAL A 653 -11.09 15.25 10.78
N GLY A 654 -9.79 15.50 10.96
CA GLY A 654 -8.84 14.57 11.53
C GLY A 654 -8.40 13.46 10.57
N LEU A 655 -7.31 12.79 10.93
CA LEU A 655 -6.90 11.55 10.27
C LEU A 655 -7.74 10.38 10.83
N LYS A 656 -8.72 9.94 10.06
CA LYS A 656 -9.65 8.89 10.46
C LYS A 656 -9.10 7.48 10.27
#